data_AF-A0A942NE18-F1
#
_entry.id   AF-A0A942NE18-F1
#
_cell.length_a   1.000
_cell.length_b   1.000
_cell.length_c   1.000
_cell.angle_alpha   90.00
_cell.angle_beta   90.00
_cell.angle_gamma   90.00
#
_symmetry.space_group_name_H-M   'P 1'
#
loop_
_entity.id
_entity.type
_entity.pdbx_description
1 polymer ?
#
loop_
_entity_poly.entity_id
_entity_poly.type
_entity_poly.pdbx_seq_one_letter_code
_entity_poly.pdbx_strand_id
1 'polypeptide(L)'
;MNYQAHAYHMASDELDRSRRFKSPRLRRWLVFLLVFLPCTLVSQIYIFLQPAIYQSVATVLTMAATDIDQASPAADIQHVNIQKQLLLGGAILEKTVEHLQGMLTNNREWTTDELKNMFAVQAEPGTNLVHLQAEGPEAKVLQRAVNAWIETYLRIRAAFVAENTDKVTAEINDQLRRLERQVTEKRGEVERFRLAHDILSVESADNQAHARLQGLNKSLNSALEDEVKAKAKLDTILAAISRNEVVVPEEDTRAMAVLLQQAEKLREELAAIEAHYTKDYIDLNPNLHKVREQLMEIEAKIAQKASVGKDFARQEAEHNYAAAREAVIAIKQQLQAHKQLAADYTSQFAEHQALQQELLKLETLQQDTKQRLADIDVKQREKYPQVDVVEWATLPDKPIRPNYLRESLLALAGSLALALLAVLILDYLSREPQPPAPMSLGGIHLHHQPRAMLDVSGQPAAQVGYDPLKALPAADTPMELPRQEVLVLTRIAEPSIKAVIHLLFNGLSLAEILSLSPECLNFATRLILIPGQRNVAMTASVADCLTEVYAVENWPTEAEIKTLLCCAAIDGGLPDPENITIETLRYTYMLFLVRQGIKLADLTKVVGALSPSQLLELGRFSPTQSGLPLESIDLDYFVKT
;
A
#
# COMPACT_ATOMS: atom_id res chain seq x y z
N MET A 1 106.97 -45.54 64.45
CA MET A 1 106.06 -46.32 65.31
C MET A 1 105.18 -47.17 64.41
N ASN A 2 105.17 -48.47 64.69
CA ASN A 2 104.39 -49.50 64.00
C ASN A 2 102.90 -49.16 63.93
N TYR A 3 102.24 -49.50 62.82
CA TYR A 3 101.20 -50.54 62.82
C TYR A 3 100.88 -50.98 61.38
N GLN A 4 101.06 -52.28 61.12
CA GLN A 4 100.51 -53.01 59.97
C GLN A 4 99.02 -53.32 60.19
N ALA A 5 98.29 -53.48 59.08
CA ALA A 5 97.20 -54.44 58.82
C ALA A 5 96.19 -53.81 57.85
N HIS A 6 95.60 -54.45 56.84
CA HIS A 6 95.76 -55.74 56.19
C HIS A 6 95.06 -55.61 54.84
N ALA A 7 95.58 -56.27 53.81
CA ALA A 7 94.98 -56.33 52.49
C ALA A 7 93.71 -57.19 52.45
N TYR A 8 92.77 -56.81 51.59
CA TYR A 8 91.96 -57.75 50.79
C TYR A 8 91.79 -57.17 49.38
N HIS A 9 92.37 -57.87 48.41
CA HIS A 9 92.02 -57.81 46.99
C HIS A 9 90.69 -58.54 46.77
N MET A 10 89.81 -58.02 45.91
CA MET A 10 89.09 -58.81 44.91
C MET A 10 88.45 -57.91 43.85
N ALA A 11 88.42 -58.44 42.63
CA ALA A 11 88.16 -57.81 41.35
C ALA A 11 86.74 -57.23 41.16
N SER A 12 86.66 -56.12 40.43
CA SER A 12 85.59 -55.87 39.43
C SER A 12 86.02 -54.76 38.48
N ASP A 13 87.07 -55.05 37.71
CA ASP A 13 87.36 -54.34 36.47
C ASP A 13 86.62 -55.09 35.36
N GLU A 14 85.37 -54.71 35.08
CA GLU A 14 84.59 -55.01 33.87
C GLU A 14 83.12 -54.60 34.07
N LEU A 15 82.79 -53.32 33.79
CA LEU A 15 81.46 -52.89 33.28
C LEU A 15 81.37 -51.37 33.05
N ASP A 16 82.48 -50.66 32.79
CA ASP A 16 82.44 -49.23 32.42
C ASP A 16 82.51 -49.02 30.89
N ARG A 17 81.65 -49.74 30.16
CA ARG A 17 81.46 -49.57 28.71
C ARG A 17 80.00 -49.71 28.30
N SER A 18 79.21 -48.65 28.47
CA SER A 18 78.06 -48.41 27.60
C SER A 18 77.72 -46.92 27.45
N ARG A 19 78.36 -46.33 26.44
CA ARG A 19 77.81 -45.28 25.54
C ARG A 19 77.39 -43.95 26.18
N ARG A 20 78.38 -43.12 26.46
CA ARG A 20 78.26 -41.66 26.29
C ARG A 20 77.91 -41.36 24.82
N PHE A 21 76.65 -41.06 24.52
CA PHE A 21 76.28 -40.45 23.23
C PHE A 21 76.83 -39.02 23.17
N LYS A 22 78.09 -38.89 22.76
CA LYS A 22 78.71 -37.61 22.39
C LYS A 22 78.23 -37.18 21.00
N SER A 23 77.04 -36.58 20.93
CA SER A 23 76.84 -35.35 20.16
C SER A 23 75.50 -34.70 20.57
N PRO A 24 75.44 -33.37 20.76
CA PRO A 24 74.19 -32.66 21.07
C PRO A 24 73.13 -32.84 19.97
N ARG A 25 73.55 -33.11 18.72
CA ARG A 25 72.67 -33.34 17.57
C ARG A 25 71.87 -34.65 17.68
N LEU A 26 72.49 -35.74 18.16
CA LEU A 26 71.81 -37.04 18.34
C LEU A 26 70.74 -36.98 19.45
N ARG A 27 71.00 -36.26 20.54
CA ARG A 27 70.03 -36.07 21.63
C ARG A 27 68.81 -35.25 21.16
N ARG A 28 69.02 -34.18 20.39
CA ARG A 28 67.93 -33.37 19.79
C ARG A 28 67.07 -34.19 18.85
N TRP A 29 67.70 -35.01 18.01
CA TRP A 29 66.98 -35.86 17.05
C TRP A 29 66.15 -36.97 17.73
N LEU A 30 66.68 -37.60 18.78
CA LEU A 30 65.94 -38.59 19.57
C LEU A 30 64.72 -37.98 20.28
N VAL A 31 64.87 -36.79 20.87
CA VAL A 31 63.77 -36.09 21.55
C VAL A 31 62.72 -35.65 20.55
N PHE A 32 63.13 -35.13 19.38
CA PHE A 32 62.23 -34.81 18.29
C PHE A 32 61.40 -36.03 17.87
N LEU A 33 62.04 -37.17 17.59
CA LEU A 33 61.33 -38.38 17.18
C LEU A 33 60.40 -38.94 18.27
N LEU A 34 60.85 -38.91 19.53
CA LEU A 34 60.08 -39.42 20.67
C LEU A 34 58.79 -38.62 20.89
N VAL A 35 58.78 -37.33 20.58
CA VAL A 35 57.58 -36.48 20.67
C VAL A 35 56.75 -36.53 19.37
N PHE A 36 57.42 -36.49 18.21
CA PHE A 36 56.75 -36.41 16.92
C PHE A 36 55.95 -37.68 16.56
N LEU A 37 56.56 -38.87 16.69
CA LEU A 37 55.92 -40.13 16.30
C LEU A 37 54.63 -40.46 17.08
N PRO A 38 54.59 -40.40 18.43
CA PRO A 38 53.34 -40.70 19.14
C PRO A 38 52.29 -39.61 18.91
N CYS A 39 52.69 -38.33 18.82
CA CYS A 39 51.75 -37.23 18.60
C CYS A 39 51.10 -37.32 17.21
N THR A 40 51.90 -37.58 16.16
CA THR A 40 51.38 -37.83 14.81
C THR A 40 50.46 -39.05 14.78
N LEU A 41 50.88 -40.19 15.34
CA LEU A 41 50.11 -41.42 15.31
C LEU A 41 48.74 -41.25 16.00
N VAL A 42 48.70 -40.67 17.21
CA VAL A 42 47.45 -40.42 17.94
C VAL A 42 46.53 -39.46 17.17
N SER A 43 47.07 -38.38 16.61
CA SER A 43 46.27 -37.41 15.86
C SER A 43 45.68 -37.98 14.57
N GLN A 44 46.43 -38.81 13.83
CA GLN A 44 45.94 -39.45 12.61
C GLN A 44 44.86 -40.49 12.92
N ILE A 45 45.06 -41.34 13.93
CA ILE A 45 44.05 -42.31 14.37
C ILE A 45 42.75 -41.59 14.72
N TYR A 46 42.82 -40.49 15.46
CA TYR A 46 41.65 -39.72 15.83
C TYR A 46 40.89 -39.19 14.60
N ILE A 47 41.59 -38.63 13.60
CA ILE A 47 40.98 -38.08 12.38
C ILE A 47 40.31 -39.17 11.55
N PHE A 48 40.96 -40.32 11.36
CA PHE A 48 40.40 -41.41 10.56
C PHE A 48 39.29 -42.22 11.26
N LEU A 49 39.18 -42.15 12.60
CA LEU A 49 38.07 -42.75 13.34
C LEU A 49 36.79 -41.90 13.33
N GLN A 50 36.85 -40.64 12.91
CA GLN A 50 35.67 -39.80 12.87
C GLN A 50 34.69 -40.28 11.78
N PRO A 51 33.38 -40.39 12.10
CA PRO A 51 32.38 -40.85 11.14
C PRO A 51 32.25 -39.85 9.99
N ALA A 52 32.20 -40.37 8.77
CA ALA A 52 31.99 -39.59 7.57
C ALA A 52 30.53 -39.08 7.54
N ILE A 53 30.36 -37.75 7.44
CA ILE A 53 29.04 -37.12 7.30
C ILE A 53 28.84 -36.75 5.83
N TYR A 54 27.74 -37.23 5.26
CA TYR A 54 27.28 -36.93 3.90
C TYR A 54 26.16 -35.90 3.94
N GLN A 55 25.97 -35.19 2.82
CA GLN A 55 24.92 -34.19 2.67
C GLN A 55 24.14 -34.46 1.39
N SER A 56 22.81 -34.57 1.48
CA SER A 56 21.90 -34.66 0.34
C SER A 56 21.19 -33.32 0.17
N VAL A 57 21.14 -32.78 -1.05
CA VAL A 57 20.52 -31.48 -1.34
C VAL A 57 19.46 -31.64 -2.43
N ALA A 58 18.32 -30.99 -2.24
CA ALA A 58 17.26 -30.80 -3.24
C ALA A 58 16.93 -29.31 -3.36
N THR A 59 16.44 -28.88 -4.53
CA THR A 59 16.14 -27.48 -4.82
C THR A 59 14.67 -27.32 -5.17
N VAL A 60 14.00 -26.46 -4.44
CA VAL A 60 12.56 -26.19 -4.58
C VAL A 60 12.37 -24.70 -4.87
N LEU A 61 11.59 -24.40 -5.91
CA LEU A 61 11.17 -23.05 -6.25
C LEU A 61 9.88 -22.72 -5.53
N THR A 62 9.86 -21.61 -4.81
CA THR A 62 8.69 -21.12 -4.08
C THR A 62 8.19 -19.83 -4.73
N MET A 63 7.26 -19.94 -5.69
CA MET A 63 6.70 -18.78 -6.37
C MET A 63 5.60 -18.17 -5.51
N ALA A 64 5.62 -16.84 -5.33
CA ALA A 64 4.47 -16.13 -4.79
C ALA A 64 3.25 -16.32 -5.72
N ALA A 65 2.04 -16.26 -5.15
CA ALA A 65 0.81 -16.28 -5.95
C ALA A 65 0.83 -15.05 -6.88
N THR A 66 1.00 -15.28 -8.18
CA THR A 66 1.02 -14.21 -9.19
C THR A 66 0.12 -14.63 -10.35
N ASP A 67 -0.58 -13.67 -10.93
CA ASP A 67 -1.39 -13.89 -12.14
C ASP A 67 -0.48 -14.33 -13.29
N ILE A 68 -0.95 -15.28 -14.12
CA ILE A 68 -0.20 -15.91 -15.23
C ILE A 68 0.36 -14.87 -16.23
N ASP A 69 -0.24 -13.68 -16.28
CA ASP A 69 0.11 -12.60 -17.22
C ASP A 69 1.16 -11.61 -16.70
N GLN A 70 1.65 -11.75 -15.46
CA GLN A 70 2.71 -10.89 -14.92
C GLN A 70 4.08 -11.57 -15.03
N ALA A 71 5.08 -10.81 -15.50
CA ALA A 71 6.48 -11.21 -15.44
C ALA A 71 6.83 -11.57 -13.98
N SER A 72 7.55 -12.69 -13.78
CA SER A 72 7.83 -13.25 -12.45
C SER A 72 8.19 -12.16 -11.45
N PRO A 73 7.51 -12.09 -10.30
CA PRO A 73 7.73 -11.02 -9.34
C PRO A 73 9.16 -11.06 -8.83
N ALA A 74 9.68 -9.89 -8.44
CA ALA A 74 10.95 -9.77 -7.73
C ALA A 74 10.96 -10.73 -6.52
N ALA A 75 12.15 -11.24 -6.16
CA ALA A 75 12.28 -12.21 -5.09
C ALA A 75 11.64 -11.73 -3.78
N ASP A 76 10.71 -12.50 -3.24
CA ASP A 76 10.02 -12.19 -1.98
C ASP A 76 10.68 -12.95 -0.83
N ILE A 77 11.61 -12.25 -0.18
CA ILE A 77 12.40 -12.77 0.94
C ILE A 77 11.50 -13.13 2.12
N GLN A 78 10.40 -12.41 2.34
CA GLN A 78 9.48 -12.69 3.44
C GLN A 78 8.72 -14.01 3.20
N HIS A 79 8.23 -14.22 1.98
CA HIS A 79 7.57 -15.47 1.59
C HIS A 79 8.50 -16.68 1.79
N VAL A 80 9.76 -16.59 1.33
CA VAL A 80 10.75 -17.67 1.49
C VAL A 80 11.00 -18.01 2.96
N ASN A 81 11.08 -17.00 3.84
CA ASN A 81 11.26 -17.22 5.28
C ASN A 81 10.07 -17.90 5.95
N ILE A 82 8.84 -17.55 5.54
CA ILE A 82 7.62 -18.22 6.02
C ILE A 82 7.61 -19.68 5.56
N GLN A 83 7.94 -19.94 4.30
CA GLN A 83 8.02 -21.31 3.76
C GLN A 83 9.07 -22.15 4.50
N LYS A 84 10.21 -21.54 4.85
CA LYS A 84 11.24 -22.20 5.66
C LYS A 84 10.73 -22.65 7.03
N GLN A 85 9.97 -21.80 7.73
CA GLN A 85 9.37 -22.17 9.02
C GLN A 85 8.31 -23.26 8.85
N LEU A 86 7.51 -23.19 7.79
CA LEU A 86 6.48 -24.18 7.50
C LEU A 86 7.09 -25.55 7.20
N LEU A 87 8.11 -25.62 6.34
CA LEU A 87 8.80 -26.87 5.98
C LEU A 87 9.41 -27.60 7.18
N LEU A 88 9.91 -26.85 8.17
CA LEU A 88 10.44 -27.38 9.44
C LEU A 88 9.36 -27.52 10.54
N GLY A 89 8.09 -27.31 10.20
CA GLY A 89 6.98 -27.42 11.12
C GLY A 89 6.75 -28.86 11.59
N GLY A 90 6.34 -29.01 12.85
CA GLY A 90 6.16 -30.33 13.49
C GLY A 90 5.18 -31.24 12.73
N ALA A 91 4.10 -30.69 12.19
CA ALA A 91 3.08 -31.46 11.45
C ALA A 91 3.64 -32.10 10.16
N ILE A 92 4.53 -31.40 9.44
CA ILE A 92 5.17 -31.94 8.24
C ILE A 92 6.21 -32.99 8.63
N LEU A 93 7.00 -32.73 9.67
CA LEU A 93 8.01 -33.68 10.16
C LEU A 93 7.37 -34.98 10.66
N GLU A 94 6.29 -34.91 11.43
CA GLU A 94 5.54 -36.07 11.92
C GLU A 94 5.00 -36.92 10.75
N LYS A 95 4.37 -36.28 9.76
CA LYS A 95 3.90 -36.99 8.56
C LYS A 95 5.04 -37.53 7.70
N THR A 96 6.20 -36.87 7.72
CA THR A 96 7.40 -37.36 7.02
C THR A 96 7.98 -38.59 7.71
N VAL A 97 7.93 -38.65 9.06
CA VAL A 97 8.28 -39.86 9.83
C VAL A 97 7.38 -41.03 9.43
N GLU A 98 6.06 -40.82 9.40
CA GLU A 98 5.09 -41.85 8.98
C GLU A 98 5.40 -42.36 7.55
N HIS A 99 5.64 -41.45 6.60
CA HIS A 99 5.96 -41.80 5.21
C HIS A 99 7.30 -42.55 5.11
N LEU A 100 8.30 -42.16 5.89
CA LEU A 100 9.61 -42.82 5.92
C LEU A 100 9.58 -44.21 6.55
N GLN A 101 8.83 -44.40 7.64
CA GLN A 101 8.62 -45.70 8.27
C GLN A 101 7.94 -46.69 7.30
N GLY A 102 7.03 -46.21 6.45
CA GLY A 102 6.41 -47.03 5.40
C GLY A 102 7.35 -47.37 4.23
N MET A 103 8.26 -46.46 3.87
CA MET A 103 9.19 -46.64 2.74
C MET A 103 10.45 -47.44 3.08
N LEU A 104 10.97 -47.29 4.30
CA LEU A 104 12.22 -47.90 4.74
C LEU A 104 11.91 -49.07 5.67
N THR A 105 11.83 -50.29 5.12
CA THR A 105 11.65 -51.56 5.86
C THR A 105 12.84 -51.96 6.76
N ASN A 106 13.77 -51.04 7.01
CA ASN A 106 14.84 -51.26 7.96
C ASN A 106 14.24 -50.97 9.35
N ASN A 107 14.40 -51.90 10.29
CA ASN A 107 13.84 -51.93 11.65
C ASN A 107 14.31 -50.77 12.57
N ARG A 108 14.45 -49.56 12.03
CA ARG A 108 14.90 -48.31 12.67
C ARG A 108 13.68 -47.44 12.87
N GLU A 109 13.41 -47.11 14.14
CA GLU A 109 12.37 -46.15 14.50
C GLU A 109 12.86 -44.73 14.22
N TRP A 110 12.21 -44.06 13.28
CA TRP A 110 12.46 -42.64 12.98
C TRP A 110 11.70 -41.76 13.98
N THR A 111 12.37 -40.73 14.52
CA THR A 111 11.75 -39.75 15.42
C THR A 111 11.75 -38.36 14.80
N THR A 112 10.81 -37.50 15.22
CA THR A 112 10.69 -36.12 14.74
C THR A 112 11.91 -35.28 15.12
N ASP A 113 12.48 -35.49 16.31
CA ASP A 113 13.68 -34.81 16.77
C ASP A 113 14.93 -35.19 15.95
N GLU A 114 15.03 -36.45 15.54
CA GLU A 114 16.09 -36.92 14.64
C GLU A 114 15.99 -36.23 13.28
N LEU A 115 14.80 -36.17 12.68
CA LEU A 115 14.59 -35.47 11.41
C LEU A 115 14.86 -33.97 11.54
N LYS A 116 14.48 -33.33 12.65
CA LYS A 116 14.73 -31.90 12.90
C LYS A 116 16.22 -31.56 12.98
N ASN A 117 17.03 -32.46 13.53
CA ASN A 117 18.49 -32.29 13.58
C ASN A 117 19.15 -32.65 12.24
N MET A 118 18.55 -33.56 11.48
CA MET A 118 19.05 -34.00 10.18
C MET A 118 18.73 -33.01 9.05
N PHE A 119 17.56 -32.37 9.09
CA PHE A 119 17.08 -31.48 8.03
C PHE A 119 17.44 -30.02 8.28
N ALA A 120 17.91 -29.37 7.22
CA ALA A 120 18.19 -27.94 7.18
C ALA A 120 17.56 -27.31 5.93
N VAL A 121 17.05 -26.09 6.10
CA VAL A 121 16.49 -25.29 5.00
C VAL A 121 17.35 -24.05 4.81
N GLN A 122 17.94 -23.92 3.63
CA GLN A 122 18.74 -22.76 3.23
C GLN A 122 18.04 -22.02 2.09
N ALA A 123 17.78 -20.74 2.27
CA ALA A 123 17.23 -19.87 1.24
C ALA A 123 18.38 -19.27 0.43
N GLU A 124 18.26 -19.25 -0.90
CA GLU A 124 19.25 -18.61 -1.76
C GLU A 124 18.99 -17.09 -1.81
N PRO A 125 19.94 -16.24 -1.36
CA PRO A 125 19.72 -14.81 -1.22
C PRO A 125 19.30 -14.13 -2.53
N GLY A 126 18.27 -13.28 -2.47
CA GLY A 126 17.78 -12.56 -3.65
C GLY A 126 17.06 -13.43 -4.68
N THR A 127 16.70 -14.67 -4.34
CA THR A 127 15.91 -15.56 -5.18
C THR A 127 14.76 -16.23 -4.40
N ASN A 128 13.83 -16.83 -5.14
CA ASN A 128 12.72 -17.61 -4.59
C ASN A 128 13.06 -19.11 -4.43
N LEU A 129 14.35 -19.46 -4.51
CA LEU A 129 14.83 -20.84 -4.41
C LEU A 129 15.15 -21.20 -2.96
N VAL A 130 14.73 -22.41 -2.59
CA VAL A 130 14.95 -23.01 -1.29
C VAL A 130 15.69 -24.32 -1.46
N HIS A 131 16.85 -24.42 -0.84
CA HIS A 131 17.64 -25.65 -0.76
C HIS A 131 17.24 -26.43 0.50
N LEU A 132 16.74 -27.64 0.27
CA LEU A 132 16.42 -28.61 1.31
C LEU A 132 17.59 -29.57 1.46
N GLN A 133 18.18 -29.58 2.64
CA GLN A 133 19.43 -30.29 2.92
C GLN A 133 19.21 -31.29 4.04
N ALA A 134 19.81 -32.48 3.92
CA ALA A 134 19.88 -33.46 4.98
C ALA A 134 21.31 -33.93 5.21
N GLU A 135 21.73 -34.01 6.47
CA GLU A 135 23.07 -34.45 6.85
C GLU A 135 23.08 -35.70 7.71
N GLY A 136 23.96 -36.64 7.41
CA GLY A 136 24.08 -37.86 8.21
C GLY A 136 25.08 -38.89 7.66
N PRO A 137 25.21 -40.04 8.33
CA PRO A 137 26.23 -41.03 7.99
C PRO A 137 25.89 -41.89 6.76
N GLU A 138 24.62 -41.99 6.37
CA GLU A 138 24.14 -42.91 5.33
C GLU A 138 23.58 -42.17 4.10
N ALA A 139 24.40 -42.01 3.05
CA ALA A 139 24.06 -41.27 1.83
C ALA A 139 22.70 -41.67 1.18
N LYS A 140 22.42 -42.96 1.05
CA LYS A 140 21.18 -43.46 0.42
C LYS A 140 19.92 -43.15 1.24
N VAL A 141 20.06 -43.12 2.56
CA VAL A 141 18.94 -42.83 3.46
C VAL A 141 18.64 -41.34 3.43
N LEU A 142 19.67 -40.48 3.38
CA LEU A 142 19.51 -39.04 3.25
C LEU A 142 18.73 -38.64 1.99
N GLN A 143 19.09 -39.21 0.84
CA GLN A 143 18.39 -38.93 -0.42
C GLN A 143 16.90 -39.27 -0.33
N ARG A 144 16.58 -40.46 0.19
CA ARG A 144 15.19 -40.91 0.37
C ARG A 144 14.45 -40.06 1.39
N ALA A 145 15.11 -39.65 2.47
CA ALA A 145 14.55 -38.78 3.50
C ALA A 145 14.16 -37.41 2.96
N VAL A 146 15.04 -36.77 2.17
CA VAL A 146 14.74 -35.46 1.56
C VAL A 146 13.61 -35.57 0.53
N ASN A 147 13.61 -36.61 -0.32
CA ASN A 147 12.51 -36.81 -1.28
C ASN A 147 11.17 -37.05 -0.57
N ALA A 148 11.16 -37.89 0.46
CA ALA A 148 9.96 -38.16 1.26
C ALA A 148 9.43 -36.89 1.97
N TRP A 149 10.33 -36.02 2.43
CA TRP A 149 9.97 -34.74 3.03
C TRP A 149 9.29 -33.80 2.01
N ILE A 150 9.86 -33.68 0.79
CA ILE A 150 9.28 -32.89 -0.30
C ILE A 150 7.90 -33.42 -0.69
N GLU A 151 7.77 -34.71 -0.93
CA GLU A 151 6.50 -35.34 -1.29
C GLU A 151 5.41 -35.12 -0.23
N THR A 152 5.79 -35.27 1.05
CA THR A 152 4.87 -35.07 2.17
C THR A 152 4.40 -33.62 2.24
N TYR A 153 5.32 -32.66 2.09
CA TYR A 153 4.99 -31.25 2.05
C TYR A 153 4.03 -30.92 0.89
N LEU A 154 4.34 -31.40 -0.32
CA LEU A 154 3.48 -31.18 -1.50
C LEU A 154 2.07 -31.76 -1.30
N ARG A 155 1.97 -32.96 -0.69
CA ARG A 155 0.69 -33.62 -0.41
C ARG A 155 -0.14 -32.87 0.62
N ILE A 156 0.46 -32.46 1.74
CA ILE A 156 -0.23 -31.68 2.79
C ILE A 156 -0.70 -30.35 2.22
N ARG A 157 0.14 -29.67 1.45
CA ARG A 157 -0.21 -28.40 0.80
C ARG A 157 -1.35 -28.58 -0.19
N ALA A 158 -1.30 -29.59 -1.06
CA ALA A 158 -2.38 -29.85 -2.01
C ALA A 158 -3.72 -30.13 -1.30
N ALA A 159 -3.70 -30.90 -0.22
CA ALA A 159 -4.88 -31.16 0.61
C ALA A 159 -5.43 -29.88 1.25
N PHE A 160 -4.56 -29.03 1.81
CA PHE A 160 -4.93 -27.75 2.41
C PHE A 160 -5.55 -26.78 1.40
N VAL A 161 -4.98 -26.70 0.19
CA VAL A 161 -5.50 -25.88 -0.91
C VAL A 161 -6.88 -26.37 -1.36
N ALA A 162 -7.05 -27.68 -1.50
CA ALA A 162 -8.33 -28.28 -1.86
C ALA A 162 -9.39 -28.02 -0.79
N GLU A 163 -9.10 -28.30 0.48
CA GLU A 163 -10.04 -28.10 1.59
C GLU A 163 -10.48 -26.64 1.73
N ASN A 164 -9.54 -25.69 1.67
CA ASN A 164 -9.87 -24.28 1.79
C ASN A 164 -10.65 -23.76 0.58
N THR A 165 -10.35 -24.26 -0.62
CA THR A 165 -11.20 -23.98 -1.77
C THR A 165 -12.60 -24.47 -1.50
N ASP A 166 -12.77 -25.75 -1.16
CA ASP A 166 -14.09 -26.36 -1.01
C ASP A 166 -14.92 -25.58 0.00
N LYS A 167 -14.30 -25.09 1.09
CA LYS A 167 -14.92 -24.18 2.06
C LYS A 167 -15.37 -22.86 1.44
N VAL A 168 -14.48 -22.16 0.72
CA VAL A 168 -14.81 -20.87 0.06
C VAL A 168 -15.90 -21.05 -1.00
N THR A 169 -15.79 -22.08 -1.82
CA THR A 169 -16.78 -22.43 -2.86
C THR A 169 -18.12 -22.79 -2.22
N ALA A 170 -18.13 -23.56 -1.13
CA ALA A 170 -19.36 -23.86 -0.39
C ALA A 170 -20.00 -22.59 0.18
N GLU A 171 -19.22 -21.68 0.76
CA GLU A 171 -19.71 -20.42 1.31
C GLU A 171 -20.34 -19.52 0.24
N ILE A 172 -19.69 -19.37 -0.92
CA ILE A 172 -20.22 -18.57 -2.04
C ILE A 172 -21.46 -19.22 -2.63
N ASN A 173 -21.50 -20.55 -2.75
CA ASN A 173 -22.71 -21.25 -3.17
C ASN A 173 -23.88 -21.04 -2.19
N ASP A 174 -23.59 -21.02 -0.88
CA ASP A 174 -24.60 -20.69 0.13
C ASP A 174 -25.08 -19.24 0.03
N GLN A 175 -24.18 -18.29 -0.22
CA GLN A 175 -24.55 -16.90 -0.51
C GLN A 175 -25.43 -16.82 -1.76
N LEU A 176 -25.07 -17.53 -2.83
CA LEU A 176 -25.84 -17.56 -4.08
C LEU A 176 -27.24 -18.14 -3.88
N ARG A 177 -27.37 -19.25 -3.13
CA ARG A 177 -28.68 -19.83 -2.77
C ARG A 177 -29.56 -18.87 -1.98
N ARG A 178 -28.96 -18.07 -1.08
CA ARG A 178 -29.69 -17.02 -0.34
C ARG A 178 -30.14 -15.90 -1.26
N LEU A 179 -29.28 -15.42 -2.15
CA LEU A 179 -29.61 -14.40 -3.16
C LEU A 179 -30.72 -14.90 -4.11
N GLU A 180 -30.65 -16.14 -4.57
CA GLU A 180 -31.68 -16.75 -5.43
C GLU A 180 -33.05 -16.76 -4.78
N ARG A 181 -33.11 -17.08 -3.49
CA ARG A 181 -34.35 -17.01 -2.71
C ARG A 181 -34.87 -15.57 -2.61
N GLN A 182 -33.99 -14.62 -2.26
CA GLN A 182 -34.36 -13.21 -2.16
C GLN A 182 -34.85 -12.62 -3.48
N VAL A 183 -34.18 -12.93 -4.60
CA VAL A 183 -34.63 -12.53 -5.95
C VAL A 183 -36.01 -13.10 -6.25
N THR A 184 -36.24 -14.38 -5.95
CA THR A 184 -37.54 -15.03 -6.19
C THR A 184 -38.65 -14.41 -5.34
N GLU A 185 -38.38 -14.16 -4.05
CA GLU A 185 -39.30 -13.48 -3.13
C GLU A 185 -39.60 -12.05 -3.60
N LYS A 186 -38.57 -11.29 -3.99
CA LYS A 186 -38.71 -9.90 -4.48
C LYS A 186 -39.45 -9.82 -5.80
N ARG A 187 -39.20 -10.73 -6.75
CA ARG A 187 -39.99 -10.86 -7.99
C ARG A 187 -41.46 -11.11 -7.67
N GLY A 188 -41.73 -12.02 -6.72
CA GLY A 188 -43.09 -12.28 -6.27
C GLY A 188 -43.74 -11.08 -5.55
N GLU A 189 -42.98 -10.25 -4.85
CA GLU A 189 -43.44 -8.99 -4.27
C GLU A 189 -43.80 -7.96 -5.34
N VAL A 190 -42.91 -7.73 -6.32
CA VAL A 190 -43.13 -6.80 -7.44
C VAL A 190 -44.38 -7.19 -8.22
N GLU A 191 -44.55 -8.48 -8.58
CA GLU A 191 -45.74 -8.93 -9.31
C GLU A 191 -47.02 -8.81 -8.48
N ARG A 192 -46.99 -9.12 -7.18
CA ARG A 192 -48.16 -8.92 -6.31
C ARG A 192 -48.54 -7.45 -6.21
N PHE A 193 -47.56 -6.56 -6.09
CA PHE A 193 -47.79 -5.12 -6.07
C PHE A 193 -48.40 -4.63 -7.38
N ARG A 194 -47.86 -5.10 -8.52
CA ARG A 194 -48.35 -4.79 -9.87
C ARG A 194 -49.80 -5.22 -10.07
N LEU A 195 -50.14 -6.44 -9.64
CA LEU A 195 -51.51 -6.97 -9.74
C LEU A 195 -52.48 -6.28 -8.78
N ALA A 196 -52.05 -5.96 -7.56
CA ALA A 196 -52.90 -5.31 -6.56
C ALA A 196 -53.30 -3.88 -6.93
N HIS A 197 -52.43 -3.17 -7.65
CA HIS A 197 -52.63 -1.77 -8.07
C HIS A 197 -52.93 -1.61 -9.57
N ASP A 198 -53.21 -2.72 -10.28
CA ASP A 198 -53.56 -2.76 -11.71
C ASP A 198 -52.62 -1.93 -12.61
N ILE A 199 -51.31 -2.07 -12.39
CA ILE A 199 -50.29 -1.37 -13.17
C ILE A 199 -50.13 -2.12 -14.50
N LEU A 200 -50.99 -1.77 -15.46
CA LEU A 200 -51.10 -2.42 -16.77
C LEU A 200 -49.98 -2.02 -17.75
N SER A 201 -49.44 -0.81 -17.65
CA SER A 201 -48.30 -0.34 -18.46
C SER A 201 -47.67 0.92 -17.86
N VAL A 202 -46.35 0.87 -17.66
CA VAL A 202 -45.50 1.87 -16.99
C VAL A 202 -45.55 3.24 -17.68
N GLU A 203 -45.68 3.29 -19.01
CA GLU A 203 -45.57 4.54 -19.78
C GLU A 203 -46.91 5.06 -20.32
N SER A 204 -47.95 4.23 -20.44
CA SER A 204 -49.20 4.64 -21.09
C SER A 204 -50.17 5.36 -20.15
N ALA A 205 -50.22 4.97 -18.87
CA ALA A 205 -51.21 5.49 -17.94
C ALA A 205 -50.86 6.88 -17.38
N ASP A 206 -49.58 7.14 -17.08
CA ASP A 206 -49.13 8.46 -16.61
C ASP A 206 -49.34 9.54 -17.69
N ASN A 207 -49.01 9.20 -18.94
CA ASN A 207 -49.30 10.04 -20.10
C ASN A 207 -50.80 10.31 -20.28
N GLN A 208 -51.66 9.33 -20.01
CA GLN A 208 -53.12 9.50 -20.10
C GLN A 208 -53.67 10.39 -18.99
N ALA A 209 -53.20 10.23 -17.74
CA ALA A 209 -53.60 11.07 -16.62
C ALA A 209 -53.15 12.52 -16.83
N HIS A 210 -51.91 12.74 -17.26
CA HIS A 210 -51.39 14.05 -17.63
C HIS A 210 -52.17 14.70 -18.77
N ALA A 211 -52.47 13.97 -19.85
CA ALA A 211 -53.26 14.47 -20.97
C ALA A 211 -54.70 14.86 -20.54
N ARG A 212 -55.31 14.08 -19.64
CA ARG A 212 -56.64 14.38 -19.09
C ARG A 212 -56.63 15.66 -18.26
N LEU A 213 -55.64 15.84 -17.38
CA LEU A 213 -55.46 17.06 -16.58
C LEU A 213 -55.22 18.30 -17.45
N GLN A 214 -54.43 18.16 -18.51
CA GLN A 214 -54.20 19.24 -19.48
C GLN A 214 -55.50 19.61 -20.21
N GLY A 215 -56.29 18.61 -20.62
CA GLY A 215 -57.62 18.81 -21.21
C GLY A 215 -58.59 19.53 -20.28
N LEU A 216 -58.64 19.13 -19.00
CA LEU A 216 -59.47 19.77 -17.96
C LEU A 216 -59.04 21.20 -17.64
N ASN A 217 -57.73 21.49 -17.62
CA ASN A 217 -57.24 22.87 -17.48
C ASN A 217 -57.66 23.73 -18.68
N LYS A 218 -57.60 23.19 -19.90
CA LYS A 218 -58.06 23.88 -21.10
C LYS A 218 -59.57 24.16 -21.04
N SER A 219 -60.38 23.19 -20.62
CA SER A 219 -61.83 23.40 -20.46
C SER A 219 -62.15 24.38 -19.33
N LEU A 220 -61.39 24.37 -18.23
CA LEU A 220 -61.53 25.34 -17.14
C LEU A 220 -61.25 26.76 -17.61
N ASN A 221 -60.17 26.96 -18.38
CA ASN A 221 -59.84 28.28 -18.94
C ASN A 221 -60.94 28.78 -19.87
N SER A 222 -61.49 27.90 -20.73
CA SER A 222 -62.63 28.24 -21.59
C SER A 222 -63.87 28.62 -20.77
N ALA A 223 -64.20 27.84 -19.75
CA ALA A 223 -65.37 28.10 -18.91
C ALA A 223 -65.21 29.38 -18.06
N LEU A 224 -64.01 29.69 -17.59
CA LEU A 224 -63.69 30.95 -16.92
C LEU A 224 -63.83 32.14 -17.88
N GLU A 225 -63.40 32.00 -19.13
CA GLU A 225 -63.60 33.02 -20.16
C GLU A 225 -65.09 33.27 -20.41
N ASP A 226 -65.89 32.21 -20.49
CA ASP A 226 -67.35 32.29 -20.64
C ASP A 226 -68.04 32.92 -19.42
N GLU A 227 -67.61 32.58 -18.20
CA GLU A 227 -68.09 33.21 -16.94
C GLU A 227 -67.79 34.71 -16.93
N VAL A 228 -66.57 35.12 -17.30
CA VAL A 228 -66.19 36.53 -17.39
C VAL A 228 -67.01 37.26 -18.45
N LYS A 229 -67.22 36.66 -19.63
CA LYS A 229 -68.06 37.24 -20.69
C LYS A 229 -69.52 37.38 -20.23
N ALA A 230 -70.09 36.36 -19.60
CA ALA A 230 -71.46 36.38 -19.09
C ALA A 230 -71.64 37.42 -17.98
N LYS A 231 -70.68 37.52 -17.07
CA LYS A 231 -70.65 38.54 -16.01
C LYS A 231 -70.57 39.95 -16.58
N ALA A 232 -69.67 40.18 -17.53
CA ALA A 232 -69.54 41.48 -18.19
C ALA A 232 -70.86 41.88 -18.88
N LYS A 233 -71.52 40.94 -19.57
CA LYS A 233 -72.85 41.18 -20.16
C LYS A 233 -73.89 41.54 -19.10
N LEU A 234 -73.96 40.79 -18.00
CA LEU A 234 -74.87 41.09 -16.88
C LEU A 234 -74.61 42.49 -16.30
N ASP A 235 -73.35 42.83 -16.02
CA ASP A 235 -72.97 44.13 -15.49
C ASP A 235 -73.33 45.27 -16.46
N THR A 236 -73.15 45.08 -17.77
CA THR A 236 -73.56 46.07 -18.79
C THR A 236 -75.07 46.27 -18.83
N ILE A 237 -75.87 45.20 -18.72
CA ILE A 237 -77.33 45.26 -18.72
C ILE A 237 -77.82 45.96 -17.45
N LEU A 238 -77.28 45.61 -16.28
CA LEU A 238 -77.62 46.27 -15.02
C LEU A 238 -77.27 47.76 -15.04
N ALA A 239 -76.12 48.12 -15.61
CA ALA A 239 -75.72 49.52 -15.77
C ALA A 239 -76.66 50.28 -16.73
N ALA A 240 -77.06 49.69 -17.85
CA ALA A 240 -78.02 50.30 -18.78
C ALA A 240 -79.42 50.48 -18.14
N ILE A 241 -79.89 49.49 -17.37
CA ILE A 241 -81.13 49.59 -16.60
C ILE A 241 -81.06 50.75 -15.59
N SER A 242 -79.93 50.89 -14.88
CA SER A 242 -79.73 51.97 -13.89
C SER A 242 -79.72 53.38 -14.50
N ARG A 243 -79.27 53.52 -15.76
CA ARG A 243 -79.31 54.78 -16.53
C ARG A 243 -80.66 55.03 -17.20
N ASN A 244 -81.64 54.16 -16.98
CA ASN A 244 -82.96 54.17 -17.59
C ASN A 244 -82.96 54.08 -19.14
N GLU A 245 -81.90 53.50 -19.71
CA GLU A 245 -81.81 53.24 -21.15
C GLU A 245 -82.80 52.13 -21.58
N VAL A 246 -83.23 52.16 -22.84
CA VAL A 246 -84.12 51.13 -23.40
C VAL A 246 -83.29 49.88 -23.70
N VAL A 247 -83.40 48.87 -22.83
CA VAL A 247 -82.77 47.56 -23.01
C VAL A 247 -83.83 46.60 -23.52
N VAL A 248 -83.61 46.05 -24.71
CA VAL A 248 -84.54 45.14 -25.37
C VAL A 248 -83.74 43.93 -25.87
N PRO A 249 -84.28 42.70 -25.74
CA PRO A 249 -83.64 41.50 -26.27
C PRO A 249 -83.31 41.64 -27.76
N GLU A 250 -82.24 40.99 -28.25
CA GLU A 250 -81.81 41.10 -29.65
C GLU A 250 -82.95 40.81 -30.64
N GLU A 251 -83.83 39.85 -30.33
CA GLU A 251 -84.99 39.49 -31.14
C GLU A 251 -86.03 40.63 -31.27
N ASP A 252 -86.21 41.42 -30.21
CA ASP A 252 -87.19 42.51 -30.14
C ASP A 252 -86.60 43.88 -30.52
N THR A 253 -85.28 44.00 -30.73
CA THR A 253 -84.62 45.26 -31.12
C THR A 253 -85.22 45.86 -32.38
N ARG A 254 -85.48 45.03 -33.40
CA ARG A 254 -86.08 45.48 -34.68
C ARG A 254 -87.52 45.96 -34.50
N ALA A 255 -88.30 45.27 -33.68
CA ALA A 255 -89.68 45.66 -33.38
C ALA A 255 -89.72 46.97 -32.57
N MET A 256 -88.79 47.14 -31.61
CA MET A 256 -88.64 48.38 -30.86
C MET A 256 -88.21 49.54 -31.75
N ALA A 257 -87.26 49.34 -32.66
CA ALA A 257 -86.81 50.37 -33.61
C ALA A 257 -87.95 50.89 -34.49
N VAL A 258 -88.86 50.00 -34.94
CA VAL A 258 -90.05 50.39 -35.71
C VAL A 258 -91.00 51.25 -34.85
N LEU A 259 -91.25 50.87 -33.59
CA LEU A 259 -92.10 51.64 -32.68
C LEU A 259 -91.49 53.02 -32.35
N LEU A 260 -90.18 53.09 -32.13
CA LEU A 260 -89.47 54.35 -31.90
C LEU A 260 -89.55 55.27 -33.12
N GLN A 261 -89.35 54.72 -34.33
CA GLN A 261 -89.49 55.50 -35.56
C GLN A 261 -90.92 56.00 -35.78
N GLN A 262 -91.93 55.20 -35.42
CA GLN A 262 -93.34 55.62 -35.47
C GLN A 262 -93.64 56.72 -34.44
N ALA A 263 -93.10 56.61 -33.23
CA ALA A 263 -93.25 57.64 -32.20
C ALA A 263 -92.59 58.96 -32.61
N GLU A 264 -91.39 58.93 -33.18
CA GLU A 264 -90.71 60.15 -33.69
C GLU A 264 -91.52 60.85 -34.79
N LYS A 265 -92.05 60.09 -35.76
CA LYS A 265 -92.93 60.67 -36.80
C LYS A 265 -94.18 61.34 -36.20
N LEU A 266 -94.83 60.69 -35.24
CA LEU A 266 -96.01 61.26 -34.58
C LEU A 266 -95.66 62.48 -33.71
N ARG A 267 -94.46 62.53 -33.12
CA ARG A 267 -93.96 63.72 -32.40
C ARG A 267 -93.73 64.88 -33.34
N GLU A 268 -93.12 64.65 -34.51
CA GLU A 268 -92.93 65.67 -35.54
C GLU A 268 -94.28 66.21 -36.05
N GLU A 269 -95.23 65.31 -36.34
CA GLU A 269 -96.59 65.69 -36.76
C GLU A 269 -97.33 66.50 -35.68
N LEU A 270 -97.23 66.08 -34.41
CA LEU A 270 -97.84 66.79 -33.29
C LEU A 270 -97.19 68.18 -33.07
N ALA A 271 -95.87 68.29 -33.16
CA ALA A 271 -95.16 69.57 -33.06
C ALA A 271 -95.56 70.54 -34.19
N ALA A 272 -95.77 70.04 -35.41
CA ALA A 272 -96.26 70.83 -36.53
C ALA A 272 -97.70 71.33 -36.31
N ILE A 273 -98.57 70.50 -35.71
CA ILE A 273 -99.94 70.89 -35.33
C ILE A 273 -99.92 71.95 -34.22
N GLU A 274 -99.12 71.75 -33.16
CA GLU A 274 -99.02 72.70 -32.04
C GLU A 274 -98.43 74.06 -32.44
N ALA A 275 -97.59 74.12 -33.49
CA ALA A 275 -97.06 75.37 -34.03
C ALA A 275 -98.12 76.22 -34.75
N HIS A 276 -99.21 75.62 -35.23
CA HIS A 276 -100.23 76.27 -36.06
C HIS A 276 -101.59 76.44 -35.38
N TYR A 277 -101.85 75.76 -34.26
CA TYR A 277 -103.17 75.74 -33.60
C TYR A 277 -103.08 75.96 -32.08
N THR A 278 -104.02 76.73 -31.52
CA THR A 278 -104.14 76.95 -30.07
C THR A 278 -104.65 75.67 -29.38
N LYS A 279 -104.23 75.42 -28.13
CA LYS A 279 -104.59 74.23 -27.34
C LYS A 279 -106.10 73.91 -27.35
N ASP A 280 -106.94 74.92 -27.12
CA ASP A 280 -108.40 74.75 -27.07
C ASP A 280 -109.02 74.32 -28.43
N TYR A 281 -108.33 74.59 -29.55
CA TYR A 281 -108.77 74.23 -30.90
C TYR A 281 -108.38 72.79 -31.29
N ILE A 282 -107.27 72.30 -30.75
CA ILE A 282 -106.80 70.92 -30.94
C ILE A 282 -107.77 69.94 -30.26
N ASP A 283 -108.29 70.31 -29.09
CA ASP A 283 -109.22 69.48 -28.31
C ASP A 283 -110.64 69.46 -28.92
N LEU A 284 -111.04 70.47 -29.69
CA LEU A 284 -112.37 70.55 -30.32
C LEU A 284 -112.47 69.78 -31.65
N ASN A 285 -111.33 69.49 -32.31
CA ASN A 285 -111.29 68.96 -33.67
C ASN A 285 -110.95 67.45 -33.68
N PRO A 286 -111.88 66.56 -34.09
CA PRO A 286 -111.73 65.11 -33.94
C PRO A 286 -110.52 64.49 -34.64
N ASN A 287 -109.95 65.15 -35.65
CA ASN A 287 -108.80 64.65 -36.39
C ASN A 287 -107.45 65.05 -35.77
N LEU A 288 -107.39 66.14 -35.00
CA LEU A 288 -106.16 66.63 -34.35
C LEU A 288 -105.91 65.92 -33.01
N HIS A 289 -106.98 65.63 -32.24
CA HIS A 289 -106.90 64.84 -31.02
C HIS A 289 -106.38 63.40 -31.26
N LYS A 290 -106.72 62.79 -32.40
CA LYS A 290 -106.31 61.41 -32.75
C LYS A 290 -104.80 61.21 -32.80
N VAL A 291 -104.03 62.20 -33.28
CA VAL A 291 -102.56 62.11 -33.36
C VAL A 291 -101.94 62.06 -31.95
N ARG A 292 -102.46 62.86 -31.02
CA ARG A 292 -102.05 62.86 -29.60
C ARG A 292 -102.40 61.53 -28.91
N GLU A 293 -103.59 61.01 -29.16
CA GLU A 293 -104.05 59.72 -28.62
C GLU A 293 -103.21 58.54 -29.17
N GLN A 294 -102.92 58.54 -30.47
CA GLN A 294 -102.04 57.56 -31.11
C GLN A 294 -100.60 57.64 -30.57
N LEU A 295 -100.06 58.84 -30.35
CA LEU A 295 -98.75 59.02 -29.74
C LEU A 295 -98.72 58.43 -28.32
N MET A 296 -99.73 58.71 -27.49
CA MET A 296 -99.83 58.14 -26.14
C MET A 296 -99.94 56.61 -26.16
N GLU A 297 -100.70 56.04 -27.11
CA GLU A 297 -100.82 54.59 -27.25
C GLU A 297 -99.50 53.93 -27.65
N ILE A 298 -98.76 54.52 -28.60
CA ILE A 298 -97.44 54.04 -29.01
C ILE A 298 -96.41 54.22 -27.89
N GLU A 299 -96.41 55.34 -27.18
CA GLU A 299 -95.52 55.57 -26.03
C GLU A 299 -95.81 54.60 -24.88
N ALA A 300 -97.08 54.29 -24.60
CA ALA A 300 -97.46 53.28 -23.62
C ALA A 300 -97.00 51.88 -24.04
N LYS A 301 -97.13 51.54 -25.34
CA LYS A 301 -96.61 50.28 -25.91
C LYS A 301 -95.09 50.19 -25.84
N ILE A 302 -94.37 51.29 -26.10
CA ILE A 302 -92.92 51.39 -25.96
C ILE A 302 -92.51 51.20 -24.49
N ALA A 303 -93.16 51.90 -23.55
CA ALA A 303 -92.87 51.79 -22.13
C ALA A 303 -93.13 50.37 -21.59
N GLN A 304 -94.24 49.74 -22.00
CA GLN A 304 -94.56 48.36 -21.64
C GLN A 304 -93.54 47.38 -22.21
N LYS A 305 -93.22 47.46 -23.51
CA LYS A 305 -92.20 46.60 -24.14
C LYS A 305 -90.81 46.83 -23.55
N ALA A 306 -90.45 48.07 -23.22
CA ALA A 306 -89.18 48.38 -22.57
C ALA A 306 -89.10 47.82 -21.15
N SER A 307 -90.19 47.87 -20.36
CA SER A 307 -90.22 47.26 -19.02
C SER A 307 -90.07 45.75 -19.08
N VAL A 308 -90.87 45.08 -19.92
CA VAL A 308 -90.80 43.62 -20.11
C VAL A 308 -89.44 43.20 -20.68
N GLY A 309 -88.91 43.98 -21.62
CA GLY A 309 -87.59 43.77 -22.20
C GLY A 309 -86.45 43.89 -21.19
N LYS A 310 -86.51 44.86 -20.25
CA LYS A 310 -85.55 45.02 -19.16
C LYS A 310 -85.56 43.82 -18.23
N ASP A 311 -86.74 43.37 -17.79
CA ASP A 311 -86.87 42.23 -16.87
C ASP A 311 -86.39 40.93 -17.52
N PHE A 312 -86.77 40.70 -18.80
CA PHE A 312 -86.32 39.54 -19.55
C PHE A 312 -84.81 39.57 -19.80
N ALA A 313 -84.25 40.69 -20.27
CA ALA A 313 -82.81 40.81 -20.52
C ALA A 313 -81.99 40.63 -19.23
N ARG A 314 -82.51 41.10 -18.08
CA ARG A 314 -81.91 40.87 -16.77
C ARG A 314 -81.96 39.39 -16.38
N GLN A 315 -83.13 38.75 -16.45
CA GLN A 315 -83.27 37.33 -16.10
C GLN A 315 -82.41 36.43 -16.99
N GLU A 316 -82.38 36.71 -18.29
CA GLU A 316 -81.56 35.99 -19.26
C GLU A 316 -80.06 36.14 -18.94
N ALA A 317 -79.61 37.35 -18.61
CA ALA A 317 -78.22 37.58 -18.24
C ALA A 317 -77.84 36.95 -16.88
N GLU A 318 -78.75 37.01 -15.88
CA GLU A 318 -78.57 36.34 -14.59
C GLU A 318 -78.51 34.82 -14.76
N HIS A 319 -79.38 34.25 -15.60
CA HIS A 319 -79.38 32.83 -15.92
C HIS A 319 -78.10 32.39 -16.63
N ASN A 320 -77.67 33.12 -17.65
CA ASN A 320 -76.43 32.84 -18.38
C ASN A 320 -75.19 32.92 -17.48
N TYR A 321 -75.12 33.90 -16.59
CA TYR A 321 -74.05 33.99 -15.60
C TYR A 321 -74.10 32.85 -14.59
N ALA A 322 -75.29 32.48 -14.09
CA ALA A 322 -75.45 31.35 -13.18
C ALA A 322 -75.01 30.03 -13.83
N ALA A 323 -75.43 29.77 -15.07
CA ALA A 323 -75.05 28.59 -15.84
C ALA A 323 -73.54 28.52 -16.08
N ALA A 324 -72.89 29.63 -16.47
CA ALA A 324 -71.44 29.68 -16.65
C ALA A 324 -70.69 29.44 -15.33
N ARG A 325 -71.17 30.00 -14.22
CA ARG A 325 -70.60 29.80 -12.88
C ARG A 325 -70.72 28.34 -12.42
N GLU A 326 -71.86 27.70 -12.65
CA GLU A 326 -72.05 26.27 -12.35
C GLU A 326 -71.11 25.38 -13.17
N ALA A 327 -70.92 25.68 -14.45
CA ALA A 327 -69.96 24.97 -15.30
C ALA A 327 -68.52 25.08 -14.75
N VAL A 328 -68.09 26.26 -14.30
CA VAL A 328 -66.77 26.46 -13.68
C VAL A 328 -66.65 25.64 -12.38
N ILE A 329 -67.68 25.62 -11.53
CA ILE A 329 -67.68 24.83 -10.29
C ILE A 329 -67.56 23.34 -10.60
N ALA A 330 -68.34 22.83 -11.56
CA ALA A 330 -68.33 21.43 -11.97
C ALA A 330 -66.95 21.01 -12.51
N ILE A 331 -66.34 21.81 -13.39
CA ILE A 331 -65.01 21.52 -13.94
C ILE A 331 -63.94 21.58 -12.84
N LYS A 332 -64.02 22.53 -11.90
CA LYS A 332 -63.10 22.59 -10.76
C LYS A 332 -63.18 21.34 -9.88
N GLN A 333 -64.38 20.84 -9.61
CA GLN A 333 -64.58 19.60 -8.85
C GLN A 333 -63.99 18.39 -9.58
N GLN A 334 -64.22 18.27 -10.89
CA GLN A 334 -63.63 17.21 -11.71
C GLN A 334 -62.10 17.29 -11.74
N LEU A 335 -61.53 18.49 -11.90
CA LEU A 335 -60.09 18.71 -11.87
C LEU A 335 -59.50 18.28 -10.52
N GLN A 336 -60.14 18.63 -9.41
CA GLN A 336 -59.65 18.26 -8.08
C GLN A 336 -59.70 16.75 -7.84
N ALA A 337 -60.78 16.09 -8.24
CA ALA A 337 -60.91 14.63 -8.16
C ALA A 337 -59.85 13.92 -9.00
N HIS A 338 -59.62 14.38 -10.23
CA HIS A 338 -58.58 13.82 -11.10
C HIS A 338 -57.16 14.10 -10.61
N LYS A 339 -56.90 15.25 -9.96
CA LYS A 339 -55.61 15.54 -9.34
C LYS A 339 -55.29 14.56 -8.20
N GLN A 340 -56.28 14.23 -7.36
CA GLN A 340 -56.10 13.26 -6.28
C GLN A 340 -55.79 11.87 -6.83
N LEU A 341 -56.59 11.40 -7.80
CA LEU A 341 -56.35 10.11 -8.45
C LEU A 341 -54.98 10.04 -9.15
N ALA A 342 -54.55 11.13 -9.80
CA ALA A 342 -53.23 11.20 -10.41
C ALA A 342 -52.11 11.15 -9.36
N ALA A 343 -52.26 11.87 -8.24
CA ALA A 343 -51.27 11.85 -7.15
C ALA A 343 -51.14 10.45 -6.51
N ASP A 344 -52.26 9.78 -6.25
CA ASP A 344 -52.26 8.42 -5.70
C ASP A 344 -51.56 7.44 -6.66
N TYR A 345 -51.84 7.56 -7.96
CA TYR A 345 -51.19 6.76 -9.00
C TYR A 345 -49.68 7.03 -9.08
N THR A 346 -49.26 8.30 -9.09
CA THR A 346 -47.82 8.67 -9.09
C THR A 346 -47.11 8.11 -7.86
N SER A 347 -47.75 8.11 -6.69
CA SER A 347 -47.18 7.53 -5.47
C SER A 347 -46.99 6.02 -5.59
N GLN A 348 -48.04 5.29 -6.02
CA GLN A 348 -47.98 3.84 -6.22
C GLN A 348 -46.94 3.46 -7.28
N PHE A 349 -46.84 4.27 -8.34
CA PHE A 349 -45.86 4.08 -9.40
C PHE A 349 -44.42 4.25 -8.88
N ALA A 350 -44.17 5.30 -8.08
CA ALA A 350 -42.85 5.51 -7.48
C ALA A 350 -42.44 4.34 -6.57
N GLU A 351 -43.37 3.78 -5.80
CA GLU A 351 -43.14 2.59 -4.97
C GLU A 351 -42.84 1.36 -5.83
N HIS A 352 -43.61 1.11 -6.88
CA HIS A 352 -43.34 0.03 -7.83
C HIS A 352 -41.96 0.17 -8.48
N GLN A 353 -41.58 1.38 -8.91
CA GLN A 353 -40.27 1.64 -9.51
C GLN A 353 -39.14 1.39 -8.50
N ALA A 354 -39.33 1.77 -7.23
CA ALA A 354 -38.37 1.46 -6.17
C ALA A 354 -38.20 -0.06 -5.98
N LEU A 355 -39.30 -0.82 -5.93
CA LEU A 355 -39.26 -2.28 -5.83
C LEU A 355 -38.56 -2.93 -7.03
N GLN A 356 -38.78 -2.41 -8.25
CA GLN A 356 -38.09 -2.86 -9.46
C GLN A 356 -36.58 -2.57 -9.41
N GLN A 357 -36.19 -1.37 -8.95
CA GLN A 357 -34.77 -1.03 -8.78
C GLN A 357 -34.08 -1.92 -7.74
N GLU A 358 -34.76 -2.23 -6.63
CA GLU A 358 -34.25 -3.18 -5.64
C GLU A 358 -34.08 -4.58 -6.22
N LEU A 359 -35.05 -5.05 -7.01
CA LEU A 359 -34.96 -6.32 -7.72
C LEU A 359 -33.75 -6.36 -8.66
N LEU A 360 -33.56 -5.32 -9.49
CA LEU A 360 -32.43 -5.23 -10.41
C LEU A 360 -31.08 -5.24 -9.67
N LYS A 361 -30.99 -4.58 -8.51
CA LYS A 361 -29.79 -4.64 -7.66
C LYS A 361 -29.52 -6.07 -7.16
N LEU A 362 -30.54 -6.79 -6.70
CA LEU A 362 -30.39 -8.18 -6.27
C LEU A 362 -29.99 -9.12 -7.41
N GLU A 363 -30.56 -8.94 -8.61
CA GLU A 363 -30.20 -9.70 -9.80
C GLU A 363 -28.76 -9.43 -10.25
N THR A 364 -28.32 -8.17 -10.18
CA THR A 364 -26.93 -7.79 -10.47
C THR A 364 -25.97 -8.45 -9.46
N LEU A 365 -26.28 -8.36 -8.17
CA LEU A 365 -25.49 -9.03 -7.12
C LEU A 365 -25.45 -10.55 -7.32
N GLN A 366 -26.55 -11.16 -7.75
CA GLN A 366 -26.60 -12.59 -8.08
C GLN A 366 -25.67 -12.92 -9.26
N GLN A 367 -25.70 -12.12 -10.32
CA GLN A 367 -24.86 -12.29 -11.49
C GLN A 367 -23.37 -12.13 -11.16
N ASP A 368 -23.02 -11.08 -10.42
CA ASP A 368 -21.65 -10.83 -9.96
C ASP A 368 -21.15 -11.97 -9.07
N THR A 369 -21.99 -12.50 -8.20
CA THR A 369 -21.66 -13.66 -7.34
C THR A 369 -21.44 -14.93 -8.18
N LYS A 370 -22.25 -15.16 -9.23
CA LYS A 370 -22.05 -16.27 -10.18
C LYS A 370 -20.75 -16.12 -10.96
N GLN A 371 -20.44 -14.92 -11.42
CA GLN A 371 -19.18 -14.64 -12.12
C GLN A 371 -17.99 -14.88 -11.18
N ARG A 372 -18.06 -14.39 -9.94
CA ARG A 372 -17.03 -14.62 -8.92
C ARG A 372 -16.84 -16.12 -8.63
N LEU A 373 -17.92 -16.90 -8.59
CA LEU A 373 -17.83 -18.35 -8.43
C LEU A 373 -17.09 -19.00 -9.61
N ALA A 374 -17.40 -18.62 -10.84
CA ALA A 374 -16.71 -19.10 -12.04
C ALA A 374 -15.23 -18.67 -12.07
N ASP A 375 -14.94 -17.43 -11.67
CA ASP A 375 -13.58 -16.92 -11.57
C ASP A 375 -12.76 -17.70 -10.53
N ILE A 376 -13.36 -18.09 -9.40
CA ILE A 376 -12.69 -18.91 -8.39
C ILE A 376 -12.41 -20.31 -8.92
N ASP A 377 -13.36 -20.94 -9.61
CA ASP A 377 -13.19 -22.29 -10.19
C ASP A 377 -12.06 -22.31 -11.24
N VAL A 378 -11.95 -21.25 -12.05
CA VAL A 378 -10.92 -21.13 -13.09
C VAL A 378 -9.56 -20.69 -12.53
N LYS A 379 -9.52 -19.67 -11.65
CA LYS A 379 -8.28 -19.03 -11.13
C LYS A 379 -7.75 -19.63 -9.84
N GLN A 380 -8.37 -20.70 -9.34
CA GLN A 380 -8.03 -21.34 -8.07
C GLN A 380 -6.56 -21.76 -7.94
N ARG A 381 -5.93 -22.14 -9.07
CA ARG A 381 -4.52 -22.57 -9.12
C ARG A 381 -3.54 -21.40 -9.03
N GLU A 382 -4.01 -20.17 -9.22
CA GLU A 382 -3.19 -18.96 -9.29
C GLU A 382 -3.04 -18.30 -7.90
N LYS A 383 -4.08 -18.39 -7.06
CA LYS A 383 -4.14 -17.72 -5.74
C LYS A 383 -3.19 -18.32 -4.68
N TYR A 384 -2.73 -19.56 -4.87
CA TYR A 384 -1.87 -20.23 -3.90
C TYR A 384 -0.41 -20.28 -4.40
N PRO A 385 0.58 -19.86 -3.59
CA PRO A 385 1.99 -19.78 -3.99
C PRO A 385 2.51 -21.09 -4.55
N GLN A 386 2.80 -21.19 -5.85
CA GLN A 386 3.19 -22.46 -6.46
C GLN A 386 4.55 -22.92 -5.94
N VAL A 387 4.62 -24.20 -5.58
CA VAL A 387 5.88 -24.82 -5.18
C VAL A 387 6.21 -25.85 -6.23
N ASP A 388 7.29 -25.61 -6.96
CA ASP A 388 7.77 -26.51 -8.01
C ASP A 388 9.14 -27.09 -7.62
N VAL A 389 9.34 -28.36 -7.91
CA VAL A 389 10.58 -29.07 -7.57
C VAL A 389 11.51 -28.92 -8.76
N VAL A 390 12.49 -28.02 -8.64
CA VAL A 390 13.50 -27.78 -9.68
C VAL A 390 14.43 -28.98 -9.79
N GLU A 391 14.91 -29.47 -8.64
CA GLU A 391 15.82 -30.60 -8.58
C GLU A 391 15.53 -31.48 -7.37
N TRP A 392 15.39 -32.79 -7.61
CA TRP A 392 15.21 -33.80 -6.58
C TRP A 392 16.50 -34.07 -5.81
N ALA A 393 16.39 -34.75 -4.66
CA ALA A 393 17.53 -35.00 -3.79
C ALA A 393 18.66 -35.76 -4.52
N THR A 394 19.87 -35.22 -4.42
CA THR A 394 21.09 -35.81 -4.98
C THR A 394 21.66 -36.91 -4.08
N LEU A 395 22.28 -37.94 -4.68
CA LEU A 395 23.01 -38.97 -3.93
C LEU A 395 24.47 -38.50 -3.72
N PRO A 396 24.92 -38.23 -2.48
CA PRO A 396 26.27 -37.73 -2.27
C PRO A 396 27.34 -38.81 -2.45
N ASP A 397 28.30 -38.54 -3.33
CA ASP A 397 29.44 -39.42 -3.59
C ASP A 397 30.64 -39.21 -2.65
N LYS A 398 30.70 -38.05 -1.97
CA LYS A 398 31.81 -37.67 -1.07
C LYS A 398 31.28 -37.11 0.24
N PRO A 399 31.96 -37.36 1.38
CA PRO A 399 31.58 -36.77 2.65
C PRO A 399 31.94 -35.27 2.69
N ILE A 400 31.11 -34.48 3.36
CA ILE A 400 31.33 -33.04 3.57
C ILE A 400 32.30 -32.78 4.74
N ARG A 401 32.30 -33.65 5.76
CA ARG A 401 33.19 -33.57 6.93
C ARG A 401 33.43 -34.94 7.58
N PRO A 402 34.61 -35.15 8.19
CA PRO A 402 35.81 -34.31 8.13
C PRO A 402 36.49 -34.35 6.76
N ASN A 403 37.19 -33.27 6.39
CA ASN A 403 38.04 -33.29 5.20
C ASN A 403 39.34 -34.02 5.55
N TYR A 404 39.32 -35.35 5.52
CA TYR A 404 40.42 -36.21 6.01
C TYR A 404 41.81 -35.76 5.55
N LEU A 405 41.96 -35.33 4.28
CA LEU A 405 43.23 -34.83 3.76
C LEU A 405 43.69 -33.51 4.41
N ARG A 406 42.79 -32.53 4.54
CA ARG A 406 43.14 -31.21 5.10
C ARG A 406 43.43 -31.33 6.60
N GLU A 407 42.60 -32.07 7.32
CA GLU A 407 42.77 -32.27 8.76
C GLU A 407 44.00 -33.10 9.08
N SER A 408 44.29 -34.14 8.29
CA SER A 408 45.51 -34.94 8.41
C SER A 408 46.77 -34.08 8.22
N LEU A 409 46.79 -33.19 7.23
CA LEU A 409 47.90 -32.26 6.99
C LEU A 409 48.08 -31.25 8.13
N LEU A 410 46.98 -30.68 8.64
CA LEU A 410 47.03 -29.75 9.77
C LEU A 410 47.53 -30.43 11.06
N ALA A 411 47.05 -31.65 11.34
CA ALA A 411 47.53 -32.43 12.48
C ALA A 411 49.01 -32.81 12.34
N LEU A 412 49.46 -33.14 11.13
CA LEU A 412 50.87 -33.39 10.84
C LEU A 412 51.74 -32.13 11.07
N ALA A 413 51.28 -30.96 10.62
CA ALA A 413 51.97 -29.70 10.86
C ALA A 413 51.99 -29.31 12.35
N GLY A 414 50.88 -29.52 13.06
CA GLY A 414 50.78 -29.25 14.50
C GLY A 414 51.70 -30.14 15.33
N SER A 415 51.73 -31.43 15.04
CA SER A 415 52.65 -32.39 15.69
C SER A 415 54.13 -32.10 15.38
N LEU A 416 54.44 -31.65 14.17
CA LEU A 416 55.78 -31.17 13.79
C LEU A 416 56.20 -29.93 14.61
N ALA A 417 55.32 -28.93 14.70
CA ALA A 417 55.57 -27.72 15.48
C ALA A 417 55.78 -28.03 16.96
N LEU A 418 54.96 -28.93 17.52
CA LEU A 418 55.05 -29.37 18.91
C LEU A 418 56.37 -30.11 19.19
N ALA A 419 56.82 -30.96 18.27
CA ALA A 419 58.11 -31.64 18.39
C ALA A 419 59.30 -30.67 18.32
N LEU A 420 59.25 -29.67 17.43
CA LEU A 420 60.27 -28.61 17.36
C LEU A 420 60.31 -27.78 18.65
N LEU A 421 59.15 -27.41 19.18
CA LEU A 421 59.03 -26.65 20.43
C LEU A 421 59.60 -27.45 21.61
N ALA A 422 59.34 -28.76 21.68
CA ALA A 422 59.90 -29.63 22.71
C ALA A 422 61.44 -29.67 22.67
N VAL A 423 62.04 -29.69 21.47
CA VAL A 423 63.50 -29.61 21.31
C VAL A 423 64.03 -28.25 21.77
N LEU A 424 63.37 -27.15 21.42
CA LEU A 424 63.77 -25.80 21.83
C LEU A 424 63.74 -25.63 23.35
N ILE A 425 62.68 -26.11 24.00
CA ILE A 425 62.57 -26.10 25.47
C ILE A 425 63.72 -26.89 26.08
N LEU A 426 64.00 -28.10 25.59
CA LEU A 426 65.08 -28.92 26.13
C LEU A 426 66.46 -28.28 25.94
N ASP A 427 66.71 -27.65 24.80
CA ASP A 427 67.94 -26.91 24.52
C ASP A 427 68.10 -25.70 25.45
N TYR A 428 67.00 -24.99 25.74
CA TYR A 428 66.98 -23.87 26.68
C TYR A 428 67.32 -24.33 28.10
N LEU A 429 66.72 -25.44 28.56
CA LEU A 429 66.97 -26.02 29.88
C LEU A 429 68.35 -26.69 30.01
N SER A 430 68.94 -27.16 28.91
CA SER A 430 70.23 -27.87 28.91
C SER A 430 71.46 -26.98 28.68
N ARG A 431 71.30 -25.64 28.72
CA ARG A 431 72.39 -24.70 28.45
C ARG A 431 73.30 -24.57 29.68
N GLU A 432 74.51 -25.12 29.61
CA GLU A 432 75.56 -24.90 30.64
C GLU A 432 76.12 -23.45 30.58
N PRO A 433 76.57 -22.86 31.70
CA PRO A 433 77.21 -21.54 31.69
C PRO A 433 78.56 -21.61 30.95
N GLN A 434 78.76 -20.74 29.96
CA GLN A 434 80.08 -20.59 29.32
C GLN A 434 81.10 -20.01 30.32
N PRO A 435 82.34 -20.55 30.41
CA PRO A 435 83.41 -19.90 31.15
C PRO A 435 83.87 -18.62 30.42
N PRO A 436 84.26 -17.55 31.16
CA PRO A 436 84.61 -16.27 30.55
C PRO A 436 85.90 -16.39 29.72
N ALA A 437 85.87 -15.82 28.52
CA ALA A 437 87.02 -15.74 27.63
C ALA A 437 88.10 -14.78 28.19
N PRO A 438 89.40 -15.12 28.12
CA PRO A 438 90.46 -14.22 28.56
C PRO A 438 90.63 -13.03 27.61
N MET A 439 90.72 -11.84 28.20
CA MET A 439 91.00 -10.56 27.55
C MET A 439 92.43 -10.56 26.98
N SER A 440 92.58 -10.21 25.70
CA SER A 440 93.86 -9.88 25.07
C SER A 440 93.90 -8.39 24.76
N LEU A 441 94.82 -7.68 25.41
CA LEU A 441 95.04 -6.25 25.29
C LEU A 441 95.94 -5.94 24.08
N GLY A 442 95.50 -5.01 23.22
CA GLY A 442 96.33 -4.00 22.54
C GLY A 442 97.42 -4.43 21.57
N GLY A 443 97.15 -4.30 20.27
CA GLY A 443 98.15 -4.17 19.21
C GLY A 443 97.61 -3.29 18.08
N ILE A 444 98.02 -2.01 18.06
CA ILE A 444 97.69 -1.01 17.05
C ILE A 444 98.57 -1.25 15.82
N HIS A 445 98.01 -1.32 14.61
CA HIS A 445 98.68 -0.85 13.40
C HIS A 445 97.66 -0.31 12.38
N LEU A 446 97.90 0.95 11.98
CA LEU A 446 97.20 1.69 10.94
C LEU A 446 97.46 1.10 9.54
N HIS A 447 96.47 1.13 8.64
CA HIS A 447 96.33 2.16 7.60
C HIS A 447 95.40 1.71 6.46
N HIS A 448 94.73 2.71 5.88
CA HIS A 448 94.51 2.89 4.43
C HIS A 448 93.31 2.16 3.77
N GLN A 449 92.34 2.99 3.34
CA GLN A 449 91.47 2.74 2.19
C GLN A 449 92.30 2.80 0.89
N PRO A 450 91.82 2.14 -0.18
CA PRO A 450 91.42 2.95 -1.32
C PRO A 450 90.10 2.51 -1.96
N ARG A 451 89.51 3.49 -2.63
CA ARG A 451 88.30 3.45 -3.47
C ARG A 451 88.72 3.18 -4.92
N ALA A 452 88.05 2.27 -5.63
CA ALA A 452 87.69 2.33 -7.06
C ALA A 452 86.96 1.00 -7.41
N MET A 453 85.67 0.97 -7.70
CA MET A 453 84.94 1.32 -8.94
C MET A 453 84.91 0.19 -9.99
N LEU A 454 83.67 -0.08 -10.44
CA LEU A 454 83.16 -0.87 -11.58
C LEU A 454 83.03 -2.40 -11.43
N ASP A 455 82.02 -3.05 -12.00
CA ASP A 455 80.59 -2.80 -12.32
C ASP A 455 80.04 -4.18 -12.75
N VAL A 456 78.74 -4.28 -13.00
CA VAL A 456 78.06 -5.29 -13.84
C VAL A 456 77.25 -6.38 -13.11
N SER A 457 75.97 -6.03 -12.97
CA SER A 457 74.76 -6.81 -13.25
C SER A 457 74.30 -7.91 -12.28
N GLY A 458 73.23 -7.59 -11.57
CA GLY A 458 72.30 -8.53 -10.93
C GLY A 458 71.06 -7.75 -10.47
N GLN A 459 70.02 -7.77 -11.29
CA GLN A 459 68.72 -7.08 -11.16
C GLN A 459 68.20 -6.91 -9.71
N PRO A 460 67.71 -5.72 -9.30
CA PRO A 460 66.91 -5.60 -8.09
C PRO A 460 65.53 -6.20 -8.35
N ALA A 461 65.15 -7.20 -7.55
CA ALA A 461 63.75 -7.60 -7.44
C ALA A 461 62.95 -6.35 -7.03
N ALA A 462 62.03 -5.94 -7.91
CA ALA A 462 61.12 -4.83 -7.68
C ALA A 462 60.39 -5.06 -6.34
N GLN A 463 60.72 -4.26 -5.34
CA GLN A 463 59.79 -4.03 -4.24
C GLN A 463 58.63 -3.23 -4.81
N VAL A 464 57.61 -3.94 -5.25
CA VAL A 464 56.29 -3.36 -5.49
C VAL A 464 55.82 -2.84 -4.15
N GLY A 465 55.95 -1.54 -3.92
CA GLY A 465 55.22 -0.84 -2.88
C GLY A 465 53.74 -1.02 -3.18
N TYR A 466 53.13 -2.01 -2.55
CA TYR A 466 51.68 -2.18 -2.59
C TYR A 466 51.11 -1.06 -1.71
N ASP A 467 50.78 0.05 -2.33
CA ASP A 467 50.03 1.14 -1.73
C ASP A 467 48.54 0.81 -1.93
N PRO A 468 47.85 0.22 -0.93
CA PRO A 468 46.47 -0.26 -1.09
C PRO A 468 45.48 0.88 -1.43
N LEU A 469 45.92 2.13 -1.36
CA LEU A 469 45.12 3.32 -1.66
C LEU A 469 45.08 3.68 -3.16
N LYS A 470 46.00 3.19 -4.01
CA LYS A 470 46.06 3.54 -5.44
C LYS A 470 45.33 2.59 -6.40
N ALA A 471 44.88 1.43 -5.93
CA ALA A 471 44.34 0.35 -6.76
C ALA A 471 42.80 0.19 -6.71
N LEU A 472 42.08 1.11 -6.07
CA LEU A 472 40.61 1.08 -6.09
C LEU A 472 40.11 1.72 -7.40
N PRO A 473 39.26 1.04 -8.19
CA PRO A 473 38.59 1.68 -9.32
C PRO A 473 37.78 2.86 -8.82
N ALA A 474 37.77 3.96 -9.57
CA ALA A 474 36.89 5.09 -9.31
C ALA A 474 35.44 4.62 -9.56
N ALA A 475 34.79 4.12 -8.51
CA ALA A 475 33.34 4.01 -8.48
C ALA A 475 32.76 5.43 -8.47
N ASP A 476 31.51 5.60 -8.90
CA ASP A 476 30.75 6.85 -8.77
C ASP A 476 30.68 7.23 -7.28
N THR A 477 31.68 7.97 -6.81
CA THR A 477 31.73 8.46 -5.43
C THR A 477 30.68 9.55 -5.30
N PRO A 478 29.75 9.47 -4.33
CA PRO A 478 28.77 10.51 -4.11
C PRO A 478 29.47 11.86 -3.96
N MET A 479 28.98 12.89 -4.66
CA MET A 479 29.55 14.23 -4.59
C MET A 479 29.36 14.81 -3.18
N GLU A 480 30.28 15.64 -2.69
CA GLU A 480 30.06 16.37 -1.44
C GLU A 480 29.20 17.61 -1.71
N LEU A 481 28.18 17.86 -0.88
CA LEU A 481 27.46 19.13 -0.91
C LEU A 481 28.19 20.19 -0.07
N PRO A 482 28.41 21.40 -0.59
CA PRO A 482 28.97 22.48 0.20
C PRO A 482 27.99 22.91 1.32
N ARG A 483 28.56 23.27 2.48
CA ARG A 483 27.79 23.61 3.70
C ARG A 483 26.70 24.65 3.47
N GLN A 484 26.94 25.62 2.58
CA GLN A 484 25.96 26.66 2.27
C GLN A 484 24.70 26.10 1.59
N GLU A 485 24.86 25.12 0.70
CA GLU A 485 23.73 24.49 0.00
C GLU A 485 22.91 23.62 0.95
N VAL A 486 23.56 22.88 1.86
CA VAL A 486 22.87 22.12 2.92
C VAL A 486 22.04 23.04 3.82
N LEU A 487 22.56 24.22 4.17
CA LEU A 487 21.83 25.20 5.00
C LEU A 487 20.67 25.87 4.26
N VAL A 488 20.78 26.05 2.93
CA VAL A 488 19.68 26.53 2.08
C VAL A 488 18.59 25.46 1.99
N LEU A 489 18.98 24.20 1.77
CA LEU A 489 18.09 23.07 1.66
C LEU A 489 17.27 22.86 2.94
N THR A 490 17.89 22.91 4.13
CA THR A 490 17.17 22.76 5.40
C THR A 490 16.27 23.94 5.77
N ARG A 491 16.50 25.12 5.19
CA ARG A 491 15.64 26.30 5.40
C ARG A 491 14.37 26.24 4.54
N ILE A 492 14.47 25.67 3.35
CA ILE A 492 13.40 25.67 2.34
C ILE A 492 12.58 24.37 2.39
N ALA A 493 13.19 23.27 2.80
CA ALA A 493 12.53 21.97 2.88
C ALA A 493 11.29 21.98 3.78
N GLU A 494 10.28 21.22 3.36
CA GLU A 494 9.09 20.90 4.15
C GLU A 494 9.48 20.29 5.52
N PRO A 495 8.71 20.50 6.61
CA PRO A 495 9.03 19.99 7.94
C PRO A 495 9.45 18.51 8.01
N SER A 496 8.77 17.63 7.26
CA SER A 496 9.08 16.20 7.16
C SER A 496 10.48 15.94 6.57
N ILE A 497 10.82 16.61 5.47
CA ILE A 497 12.12 16.52 4.82
C ILE A 497 13.21 17.21 5.63
N LYS A 498 12.90 18.33 6.30
CA LYS A 498 13.79 18.99 7.25
C LYS A 498 14.20 18.00 8.35
N ALA A 499 13.25 17.24 8.92
CA ALA A 499 13.53 16.21 9.90
C ALA A 499 14.40 15.07 9.33
N VAL A 500 14.11 14.59 8.11
CA VAL A 500 14.93 13.57 7.43
C VAL A 500 16.37 14.06 7.25
N ILE A 501 16.57 15.30 6.78
CA ILE A 501 17.91 15.87 6.63
C ILE A 501 18.62 15.91 7.98
N HIS A 502 17.99 16.40 9.05
CA HIS A 502 18.61 16.45 10.38
C HIS A 502 18.99 15.05 10.89
N LEU A 503 18.18 14.02 10.66
CA LEU A 503 18.49 12.64 11.04
C LEU A 503 19.63 12.03 10.22
N LEU A 504 19.72 12.34 8.91
CA LEU A 504 20.87 11.93 8.09
C LEU A 504 22.18 12.57 8.59
N PHE A 505 22.12 13.84 9.00
CA PHE A 505 23.22 14.57 9.64
C PHE A 505 23.41 14.21 11.13
N ASN A 506 22.70 13.19 11.63
CA ASN A 506 22.99 12.52 12.90
C ASN A 506 23.62 11.12 12.68
N GLY A 507 23.80 10.72 11.41
CA GLY A 507 24.44 9.45 11.05
C GLY A 507 23.48 8.29 10.81
N LEU A 508 22.17 8.55 10.74
CA LEU A 508 21.21 7.51 10.42
C LEU A 508 21.17 7.25 8.91
N SER A 509 20.90 6.00 8.53
CA SER A 509 20.59 5.58 7.17
C SER A 509 19.10 5.71 6.89
N LEU A 510 18.72 5.72 5.60
CA LEU A 510 17.31 5.77 5.20
C LEU A 510 16.47 4.63 5.82
N ALA A 511 17.00 3.41 5.80
CA ALA A 511 16.33 2.25 6.38
C ALA A 511 16.12 2.39 7.89
N GLU A 512 17.10 2.99 8.59
CA GLU A 512 16.97 3.30 10.03
C GLU A 512 15.89 4.37 10.25
N ILE A 513 15.88 5.46 9.47
CA ILE A 513 14.89 6.54 9.60
C ILE A 513 13.47 6.01 9.39
N LEU A 514 13.22 5.22 8.34
CA LEU A 514 11.90 4.65 8.04
C LEU A 514 11.42 3.65 9.12
N SER A 515 12.34 3.10 9.94
CA SER A 515 12.02 2.19 11.04
C SER A 515 11.76 2.89 12.38
N LEU A 516 11.98 4.21 12.48
CA LEU A 516 11.79 4.95 13.72
C LEU A 516 10.30 5.15 14.02
N SER A 517 9.87 4.76 15.21
CA SER A 517 8.58 5.17 15.78
C SER A 517 8.78 6.34 16.76
N PRO A 518 7.72 7.08 17.12
CA PRO A 518 7.82 8.17 18.11
C PRO A 518 8.38 7.74 19.47
N GLU A 519 8.17 6.47 19.85
CA GLU A 519 8.68 5.89 21.10
C GLU A 519 10.21 5.67 21.09
N CYS A 520 10.83 5.66 19.91
CA CYS A 520 12.27 5.48 19.73
C CYS A 520 13.07 6.76 20.06
N LEU A 521 12.41 7.92 20.17
CA LEU A 521 13.04 9.22 20.35
C LEU A 521 12.94 9.67 21.81
N ASN A 522 14.05 9.61 22.55
CA ASN A 522 14.09 10.06 23.93
C ASN A 522 14.74 11.44 24.04
N PHE A 523 13.89 12.47 24.11
CA PHE A 523 14.33 13.87 24.24
C PHE A 523 14.98 14.19 25.60
N ALA A 524 14.62 13.48 26.66
CA ALA A 524 15.17 13.71 28.00
C ALA A 524 16.60 13.18 28.13
N THR A 525 16.90 12.02 27.55
CA THR A 525 18.24 11.41 27.57
C THR A 525 19.07 11.74 26.34
N ARG A 526 18.50 12.44 25.34
CA ARG A 526 19.09 12.73 24.03
C ARG A 526 19.63 11.46 23.34
N LEU A 527 18.82 10.42 23.30
CA LEU A 527 19.14 9.15 22.63
C LEU A 527 18.05 8.79 21.61
N ILE A 528 18.50 8.31 20.45
CA ILE A 528 17.66 7.69 19.42
C ILE A 528 17.88 6.19 19.51
N LEU A 529 16.82 5.44 19.82
CA LEU A 529 16.84 3.99 19.95
C LEU A 529 16.41 3.36 18.62
N ILE A 530 17.33 2.75 17.88
CA ILE A 530 17.00 2.10 16.60
C ILE A 530 16.65 0.63 16.87
N PRO A 531 15.40 0.19 16.63
CA PRO A 531 14.95 -1.15 16.99
C PRO A 531 15.83 -2.25 16.37
N GLY A 532 16.41 -3.10 17.23
CA GLY A 532 17.21 -4.26 16.79
C GLY A 532 18.57 -3.94 16.19
N GLN A 533 19.04 -2.69 16.24
CA GLN A 533 20.32 -2.28 15.65
C GLN A 533 21.27 -1.63 16.66
N ARG A 534 21.04 -0.36 17.02
CA ARG A 534 21.96 0.45 17.83
C ARG A 534 21.29 1.68 18.44
N ASN A 535 21.92 2.27 19.44
CA ASN A 535 21.48 3.52 20.06
C ASN A 535 22.45 4.64 19.68
N VAL A 536 21.92 5.77 19.20
CA VAL A 536 22.70 6.91 18.72
C VAL A 536 22.42 8.14 19.59
N ALA A 537 23.43 8.95 19.85
CA ALA A 537 23.27 10.20 20.58
C ALA A 537 22.61 11.27 19.69
N MET A 538 21.52 11.85 20.19
CA MET A 538 20.80 12.92 19.51
C MET A 538 21.54 14.25 19.72
N THR A 539 21.92 14.90 18.61
CA THR A 539 22.53 16.24 18.64
C THR A 539 21.49 17.31 18.98
N ALA A 540 21.95 18.48 19.44
CA ALA A 540 21.05 19.56 19.86
C ALA A 540 20.17 20.04 18.69
N SER A 541 20.77 20.22 17.50
CA SER A 541 20.02 20.62 16.30
C SER A 541 18.94 19.62 15.90
N VAL A 542 19.14 18.32 16.14
CA VAL A 542 18.15 17.28 15.84
C VAL A 542 17.02 17.29 16.87
N ALA A 543 17.34 17.46 18.16
CA ALA A 543 16.34 17.60 19.21
C ALA A 543 15.44 18.82 18.99
N ASP A 544 16.03 19.96 18.62
CA ASP A 544 15.30 21.19 18.33
C ASP A 544 14.44 21.04 17.07
N CYS A 545 14.96 20.41 16.00
CA CYS A 545 14.18 20.17 14.79
C CYS A 545 13.02 19.19 15.02
N LEU A 546 13.24 18.08 15.74
CA LEU A 546 12.19 17.08 15.97
C LEU A 546 11.15 17.56 16.99
N THR A 547 11.49 18.48 17.89
CA THR A 547 10.51 19.11 18.79
C THR A 547 9.58 20.07 18.05
N GLU A 548 10.09 20.79 17.04
CA GLU A 548 9.26 21.62 16.14
C GLU A 548 8.35 20.77 15.22
N VAL A 549 8.78 19.56 14.84
CA VAL A 549 8.14 18.69 13.85
C VAL A 549 7.39 17.51 14.52
N TYR A 550 6.73 17.75 15.66
CA TYR A 550 6.05 16.72 16.49
C TYR A 550 4.80 16.07 15.86
N ALA A 551 4.80 15.83 14.55
CA ALA A 551 3.67 15.30 13.79
C ALA A 551 4.10 14.37 12.64
N VAL A 552 5.11 13.52 12.84
CA VAL A 552 5.41 12.43 11.89
C VAL A 552 4.90 11.11 12.46
N GLU A 553 3.58 10.91 12.39
CA GLU A 553 2.98 9.58 12.64
C GLU A 553 3.40 8.58 11.54
N ASN A 554 3.71 9.08 10.32
CA ASN A 554 4.18 8.29 9.18
C ASN A 554 5.33 9.01 8.44
N TRP A 555 6.48 8.35 8.31
CA TRP A 555 7.56 8.84 7.46
C TRP A 555 7.16 8.79 5.97
N PRO A 556 7.51 9.79 5.15
CA PRO A 556 7.33 9.71 3.71
C PRO A 556 8.08 8.52 3.12
N THR A 557 7.53 7.92 2.07
CA THR A 557 8.16 6.80 1.37
C THR A 557 9.46 7.23 0.69
N GLU A 558 10.35 6.29 0.37
CA GLU A 558 11.63 6.59 -0.30
C GLU A 558 11.45 7.38 -1.62
N ALA A 559 10.42 7.05 -2.41
CA ALA A 559 10.10 7.77 -3.64
C ALA A 559 9.62 9.21 -3.38
N GLU A 560 8.84 9.42 -2.34
CA GLU A 560 8.38 10.75 -1.91
C GLU A 560 9.55 11.58 -1.39
N ILE A 561 10.44 11.00 -0.57
CA ILE A 561 11.63 11.70 -0.06
C ILE A 561 12.50 12.17 -1.22
N LYS A 562 12.77 11.32 -2.21
CA LYS A 562 13.56 11.70 -3.39
C LYS A 562 12.92 12.85 -4.17
N THR A 563 11.61 12.79 -4.35
CA THR A 563 10.86 13.81 -5.11
C THR A 563 10.84 15.14 -4.35
N LEU A 564 10.50 15.12 -3.06
CA LEU A 564 10.43 16.32 -2.23
C LEU A 564 11.80 16.95 -1.99
N LEU A 565 12.87 16.14 -1.91
CA LEU A 565 14.25 16.64 -1.84
C LEU A 565 14.66 17.36 -3.12
N CYS A 566 14.29 16.80 -4.29
CA CYS A 566 14.50 17.44 -5.58
C CYS A 566 13.71 18.76 -5.69
N CYS A 567 12.44 18.78 -5.24
CA CYS A 567 11.64 20.01 -5.18
C CYS A 567 12.29 21.08 -4.29
N ALA A 568 12.74 20.70 -3.08
CA ALA A 568 13.40 21.63 -2.16
C ALA A 568 14.72 22.18 -2.73
N ALA A 569 15.46 21.37 -3.50
CA ALA A 569 16.67 21.80 -4.20
C ALA A 569 16.38 22.79 -5.34
N ILE A 570 15.31 22.54 -6.11
CA ILE A 570 14.84 23.45 -7.17
C ILE A 570 14.40 24.79 -6.56
N ASP A 571 13.59 24.75 -5.50
CA ASP A 571 13.09 25.94 -4.80
C ASP A 571 14.22 26.74 -4.13
N GLY A 572 15.29 26.06 -3.72
CA GLY A 572 16.52 26.67 -3.19
C GLY A 572 17.49 27.21 -4.22
N GLY A 573 17.22 27.03 -5.52
CA GLY A 573 18.11 27.47 -6.59
C GLY A 573 19.48 26.78 -6.55
N LEU A 574 19.54 25.53 -6.08
CA LEU A 574 20.77 24.77 -5.98
C LEU A 574 21.24 24.26 -7.36
N PRO A 575 22.55 24.18 -7.61
CA PRO A 575 23.08 23.58 -8.83
C PRO A 575 22.81 22.07 -8.84
N ASP A 576 22.48 21.52 -10.02
CA ASP A 576 22.20 20.10 -10.27
C ASP A 576 21.27 19.40 -9.24
N PRO A 577 19.99 19.81 -9.11
CA PRO A 577 19.04 19.23 -8.15
C PRO A 577 18.89 17.70 -8.24
N GLU A 578 19.07 17.12 -9.43
CA GLU A 578 18.96 15.68 -9.68
C GLU A 578 20.05 14.86 -8.98
N ASN A 579 21.19 15.48 -8.63
CA ASN A 579 22.33 14.84 -7.98
C ASN A 579 22.28 14.92 -6.43
N ILE A 580 21.34 15.68 -5.88
CA ILE A 580 21.13 15.82 -4.44
C ILE A 580 20.29 14.64 -3.96
N THR A 581 20.97 13.53 -3.66
CA THR A 581 20.35 12.32 -3.13
C THR A 581 20.58 12.17 -1.62
N ILE A 582 19.84 11.24 -1.01
CA ILE A 582 19.98 10.87 0.40
C ILE A 582 21.41 10.38 0.70
N GLU A 583 22.00 9.65 -0.24
CA GLU A 583 23.36 9.13 -0.15
C GLU A 583 24.39 10.26 -0.15
N THR A 584 24.18 11.27 -1.01
CA THR A 584 25.00 12.48 -1.11
C THR A 584 25.03 13.27 0.22
N LEU A 585 23.87 13.42 0.88
CA LEU A 585 23.75 14.10 2.18
C LEU A 585 24.44 13.33 3.30
N ARG A 586 24.20 12.01 3.38
CA ARG A 586 24.86 11.15 4.39
C ARG A 586 26.37 11.09 4.18
N TYR A 587 26.82 11.05 2.92
CA TYR A 587 28.24 11.12 2.57
C TYR A 587 28.90 12.43 3.00
N THR A 588 28.21 13.56 2.80
CA THR A 588 28.64 14.88 3.28
C THR A 588 28.84 14.91 4.80
N TYR A 589 27.94 14.29 5.55
CA TYR A 589 28.08 14.15 7.01
C TYR A 589 29.26 13.24 7.42
N MET A 590 29.46 12.12 6.73
CA MET A 590 30.62 11.23 6.96
C MET A 590 31.94 11.96 6.74
N LEU A 591 32.05 12.74 5.66
CA LEU A 591 33.23 13.55 5.38
C LEU A 591 33.48 14.63 6.45
N PHE A 592 32.41 15.25 6.96
CA PHE A 592 32.51 16.20 8.06
C PHE A 592 33.15 15.59 9.31
N LEU A 593 32.71 14.39 9.73
CA LEU A 593 33.28 13.70 10.89
C LEU A 593 34.72 13.24 10.65
N VAL A 594 35.02 12.76 9.44
CA VAL A 594 36.36 12.28 9.07
C VAL A 594 37.37 13.42 9.00
N ARG A 595 36.99 14.60 8.49
CA ARG A 595 37.86 15.78 8.44
C ARG A 595 38.19 16.35 9.82
N GLN A 596 37.32 16.15 10.81
CA GLN A 596 37.63 16.45 12.21
C GLN A 596 38.65 15.48 12.82
N GLY A 597 38.95 14.36 12.15
CA GLY A 597 39.94 13.39 12.59
C GLY A 597 39.37 12.28 13.46
N ILE A 598 38.09 11.94 13.35
CA ILE A 598 37.52 10.78 14.07
C ILE A 598 38.27 9.48 13.71
N LYS A 599 38.50 8.61 14.70
CA LYS A 599 38.97 7.24 14.42
C LYS A 599 37.98 6.51 13.52
N LEU A 600 38.43 5.95 12.40
CA LEU A 600 37.58 5.21 11.45
C LEU A 600 36.83 4.03 12.10
N ALA A 601 37.39 3.43 13.15
CA ALA A 601 36.73 2.38 13.93
C ALA A 601 35.58 2.91 14.82
N ASP A 602 35.63 4.18 15.21
CA ASP A 602 34.58 4.84 15.99
C ASP A 602 33.52 5.49 15.09
N LEU A 603 33.83 5.74 13.82
CA LEU A 603 32.87 6.25 12.82
C LEU A 603 31.67 5.31 12.65
N THR A 604 31.88 3.99 12.69
CA THR A 604 30.81 3.00 12.57
C THR A 604 29.84 3.01 13.76
N LYS A 605 30.27 3.53 14.92
CA LYS A 605 29.37 3.72 16.08
C LYS A 605 28.35 4.82 15.81
N VAL A 606 28.75 5.87 15.07
CA VAL A 606 27.90 7.04 14.75
C VAL A 606 27.10 6.82 13.47
N VAL A 607 27.72 6.30 12.40
CA VAL A 607 27.07 6.21 11.07
C VAL A 607 26.59 4.81 10.71
N GLY A 608 26.92 3.80 11.52
CA GLY A 608 26.45 2.42 11.36
C GLY A 608 27.48 1.53 10.68
N ALA A 609 27.09 0.30 10.35
CA ALA A 609 27.98 -0.63 9.67
C ALA A 609 28.35 -0.09 8.28
N LEU A 610 29.64 0.08 8.04
CA LEU A 610 30.21 0.48 6.74
C LEU A 610 31.07 -0.66 6.20
N SER A 611 31.08 -0.82 4.88
CA SER A 611 31.95 -1.81 4.24
C SER A 611 33.43 -1.42 4.40
N PRO A 612 34.37 -2.39 4.46
CA PRO A 612 35.80 -2.08 4.57
C PRO A 612 36.33 -1.21 3.42
N SER A 613 35.76 -1.32 2.22
CA SER A 613 36.11 -0.49 1.06
C SER A 613 35.69 0.98 1.25
N GLN A 614 34.48 1.24 1.76
CA GLN A 614 34.01 2.60 2.05
C GLN A 614 34.81 3.26 3.17
N LEU A 615 35.21 2.50 4.20
CA LEU A 615 36.07 3.02 5.28
C LEU A 615 37.46 3.44 4.76
N LEU A 616 38.04 2.67 3.85
CA LEU A 616 39.32 3.00 3.22
C LEU A 616 39.22 4.22 2.31
N GLU A 617 38.10 4.38 1.60
CA GLU A 617 37.84 5.54 0.76
C GLU A 617 37.70 6.82 1.59
N LEU A 618 36.85 6.80 2.62
CA LEU A 618 36.69 7.92 3.55
C LEU A 618 38.00 8.25 4.26
N GLY A 619 38.82 7.23 4.59
CA GLY A 619 40.14 7.39 5.19
C GLY A 619 41.10 8.29 4.41
N ARG A 620 40.90 8.46 3.09
CA ARG A 620 41.68 9.40 2.26
C ARG A 620 41.50 10.86 2.68
N PHE A 621 40.38 11.20 3.31
CA PHE A 621 40.03 12.55 3.75
C PHE A 621 40.34 12.80 5.23
N SER A 622 40.90 11.80 5.94
CA SER A 622 41.33 11.95 7.34
C SER A 622 42.57 12.86 7.42
N PRO A 623 42.65 13.76 8.41
CA PRO A 623 43.88 14.53 8.66
C PRO A 623 45.05 13.59 8.95
N THR A 624 46.28 14.06 8.69
CA THR A 624 47.52 13.29 8.87
C THR A 624 47.91 13.05 10.34
N GLN A 625 47.04 13.42 11.29
CA GLN A 625 47.25 13.27 12.73
C GLN A 625 46.59 11.98 13.24
N SER A 626 46.96 11.55 14.45
CA SER A 626 46.32 10.39 15.09
C SER A 626 44.83 10.63 15.26
N GLY A 627 44.01 9.63 14.94
CA GLY A 627 42.57 9.71 15.09
C GLY A 627 42.16 10.03 16.54
N LEU A 628 41.24 10.98 16.67
CA LEU A 628 40.64 11.45 17.91
C LEU A 628 39.50 10.52 18.35
N PRO A 629 39.32 10.30 19.67
CA PRO A 629 38.19 9.54 20.20
C PRO A 629 36.86 10.26 19.99
N LEU A 630 35.77 9.50 19.96
CA LEU A 630 34.40 10.00 19.72
C LEU A 630 33.99 11.18 20.62
N GLU A 631 34.45 11.19 21.88
CA GLU A 631 34.15 12.22 22.88
C GLU A 631 34.72 13.60 22.54
N SER A 632 35.69 13.67 21.63
CA SER A 632 36.39 14.90 21.24
C SER A 632 35.98 15.43 19.86
N ILE A 633 34.99 14.80 19.22
CA ILE A 633 34.48 15.17 17.90
C ILE A 633 33.14 15.87 18.07
N ASP A 634 32.94 16.98 17.34
CA ASP A 634 31.64 17.63 17.29
C ASP A 634 30.73 16.87 16.32
N LEU A 635 29.67 16.30 16.87
CA LEU A 635 28.69 15.53 16.12
C LEU A 635 27.64 16.42 15.43
N ASP A 636 27.54 17.69 15.82
CA ASP A 636 26.48 18.60 15.35
C ASP A 636 26.94 19.43 14.14
N TYR A 637 26.46 19.06 12.95
CA TYR A 637 26.82 19.73 11.70
C TYR A 637 26.28 21.18 11.59
N PHE A 638 25.12 21.45 12.21
CA PHE A 638 24.40 22.70 12.04
C PHE A 638 24.80 23.79 13.04
N VAL A 639 25.57 23.43 14.07
CA VAL A 639 26.11 24.40 15.03
C VAL A 639 27.20 25.26 14.36
N LYS A 640 27.12 26.57 14.56
CA LYS A 640 28.17 27.51 14.11
C LYS A 640 29.46 27.21 14.89
N THR A 641 30.44 26.70 14.18
CA THR A 641 31.86 26.80 14.55
C THR A 641 32.39 28.19 14.22
#